data_AF-A0A831US98-F1
#
_entry.id   AF-A0A831US98-F1
#
_cell.length_a   1.000
_cell.length_b   1.000
_cell.length_c   1.000
_cell.angle_alpha   90.00
_cell.angle_beta   90.00
_cell.angle_gamma   90.00
#
_symmetry.space_group_name_H-M   'P 1'
#
loop_
_entity.id
_entity.type
_entity.pdbx_description
1 polymer ?
#
loop_
_entity_poly.entity_id
_entity_poly.type
_entity_poly.pdbx_seq_one_letter_code
_entity_poly.pdbx_strand_id
1 'polypeptide(L)'
;MRWRWWIAAWFLWLGCHAGFAQTAEPQVSFALGWYTFPEIAQAFSVEGRRVECAASLRQQVALIHLKPRPWSQARKLICSGLDVRFRPVGKNHWVMERMPEVTQHEARWRERFKKHLLQSVQKEIEFQTRYEGGRALVRTLTPEQRQELVALRWRYEEWQERNSERKPRASLEKAPASVFEVSEALWSYARSCYPILADKIKRWYRISARDNPTLQTRAALILLGSYAASQERRQVWEAMSPELLLEMWEVGRRLYEWQEQWWRENEAAYEDDPEAGWKAELEAMPLGRDSFSEALWRAIEPHLPALIEDLRRRKDPASELSPEMQMKSALVDLNRWLYDEKDYRFQDLYYRLLANERSLSALFNEVFENGKVLQAVPLGALVEDPRLVRWLLCDCYDEVKEIYNSPEGWVCVYSIHWSLQELAFSAQYVPVHASGHAEPFRWFFFYELVPENSSEVDGTEIVFEALGKEALALYQQRRAQTQSVLESPLGKQKVKLNPSRRFPSQLHLFMRWAQATQAEVIMELTPTRWTNPRFLNAPVPTEASLQELYQVPPEHKFLIPLHTAMQMRLEQGVLIVSNMLAFLDRAIEYPAASLLRLHRNSAVPNENLPCRAWIEFCREVSPLQARWLDAIGWSWLEDSLAYARLSDFYRLYHGVLAGREHLLKTGGVIRFDTWTPPALQRTIALWQSVTQSVSVYQDNEILFHPAFPEWLRQHPMVLEPIQFTHNKETNEFRWTLKCRFANFDAELGISGSFRYPASPEPETEEEP
;
A
#
# COMPACT_ATOMS: atom_id res chain seq x y z
N MET A 1 -84.20 -33.17 21.02
CA MET A 1 -83.18 -33.08 22.10
C MET A 1 -81.72 -33.23 21.66
N ARG A 2 -81.39 -33.77 20.48
CA ARG A 2 -79.99 -33.99 20.03
C ARG A 2 -79.21 -32.76 19.53
N TRP A 3 -79.88 -31.66 19.18
CA TRP A 3 -79.23 -30.47 18.59
C TRP A 3 -78.56 -29.53 19.62
N ARG A 4 -79.03 -29.55 20.88
CA ARG A 4 -78.46 -28.74 21.97
C ARG A 4 -77.06 -29.19 22.41
N TRP A 5 -76.72 -30.47 22.23
CA TRP A 5 -75.39 -31.01 22.56
C TRP A 5 -74.32 -30.62 21.53
N TRP A 6 -74.70 -30.47 20.26
CA TRP A 6 -73.76 -30.03 19.21
C TRP A 6 -73.37 -28.56 19.35
N ILE A 7 -74.30 -27.69 19.74
CA ILE A 7 -74.02 -26.27 19.97
C ILE A 7 -73.09 -26.09 21.18
N ALA A 8 -73.32 -26.82 22.28
CA ALA A 8 -72.44 -26.77 23.44
C ALA A 8 -71.02 -27.30 23.13
N ALA A 9 -70.89 -28.38 22.35
CA ALA A 9 -69.59 -28.89 21.91
C ALA A 9 -68.87 -27.92 20.95
N TRP A 10 -69.60 -27.20 20.10
CA TRP A 10 -69.03 -26.21 19.20
C TRP A 10 -68.53 -24.96 19.95
N PHE A 11 -69.24 -24.49 20.97
CA PHE A 11 -68.78 -23.40 21.83
C PHE A 11 -67.62 -23.80 22.77
N LEU A 12 -67.57 -25.06 23.24
CA LEU A 12 -66.41 -25.58 23.98
C LEU A 12 -65.17 -25.76 23.08
N TRP A 13 -65.36 -26.14 21.81
CA TRP A 13 -64.26 -26.25 20.85
C TRP A 13 -63.75 -24.87 20.40
N LEU A 14 -64.62 -23.89 20.17
CA LEU A 14 -64.26 -22.49 19.90
C LEU A 14 -63.63 -21.80 21.13
N GLY A 15 -64.10 -22.09 22.34
CA GLY A 15 -63.53 -21.56 23.59
C GLY A 15 -62.12 -22.08 23.89
N CYS A 16 -61.79 -23.31 23.48
CA CYS A 16 -60.45 -23.87 23.63
C CYS A 16 -59.44 -23.38 22.58
N HIS A 17 -59.86 -22.74 21.49
CA HIS A 17 -58.95 -22.14 20.49
C HIS A 17 -58.73 -20.64 20.70
N ALA A 18 -59.58 -19.96 21.47
CA ALA A 18 -59.40 -18.54 21.82
C ALA A 18 -58.34 -18.29 22.92
N GLY A 19 -57.81 -19.33 23.57
CA GLY A 19 -56.81 -19.23 24.64
C GLY A 19 -55.35 -19.28 24.22
N PHE A 20 -55.06 -19.59 22.94
CA PHE A 20 -53.70 -19.51 22.39
C PHE A 20 -53.60 -18.26 21.54
N ALA A 21 -53.65 -17.09 22.18
CA ALA A 21 -53.03 -15.91 21.59
C ALA A 21 -51.56 -16.26 21.38
N GLN A 22 -51.21 -16.74 20.19
CA GLN A 22 -49.83 -16.83 19.75
C GLN A 22 -49.28 -15.42 19.91
N THR A 23 -48.54 -15.19 20.99
CA THR A 23 -47.77 -13.96 21.17
C THR A 23 -46.91 -13.85 19.93
N ALA A 24 -47.31 -12.95 19.03
CA ALA A 24 -46.62 -12.74 17.77
C ALA A 24 -45.16 -12.51 18.09
N GLU A 25 -44.27 -13.29 17.48
CA GLU A 25 -42.84 -13.15 17.75
C GLU A 25 -42.43 -11.71 17.43
N PRO A 26 -41.66 -11.04 18.31
CA PRO A 26 -41.34 -9.64 18.12
C PRO A 26 -40.65 -9.44 16.79
N GLN A 27 -41.01 -8.37 16.10
CA GLN A 27 -40.40 -8.04 14.83
C GLN A 27 -39.12 -7.23 15.04
N VAL A 28 -38.09 -7.55 14.26
CA VAL A 28 -36.84 -6.80 14.18
C VAL A 28 -36.72 -6.28 12.75
N SER A 29 -36.30 -5.02 12.59
CA SER A 29 -36.08 -4.39 11.30
C SER A 29 -34.88 -3.45 11.37
N PHE A 30 -34.28 -3.20 10.21
CA PHE A 30 -33.16 -2.27 10.04
C PHE A 30 -33.42 -1.45 8.77
N ALA A 31 -33.52 -0.12 8.91
CA ALA A 31 -33.47 0.77 7.74
C ALA A 31 -32.12 0.64 7.04
N LEU A 32 -32.03 0.94 5.75
CA LEU A 32 -30.74 0.86 5.04
C LEU A 32 -29.75 1.84 5.68
N GLY A 33 -28.65 1.30 6.24
CA GLY A 33 -27.62 2.13 6.83
C GLY A 33 -26.50 1.33 7.47
N TRP A 34 -25.47 2.05 7.92
CA TRP A 34 -24.38 1.50 8.71
C TRP A 34 -24.82 1.33 10.16
N TYR A 35 -24.55 0.19 10.77
CA TYR A 35 -24.83 -0.08 12.17
C TYR A 35 -23.58 -0.63 12.85
N THR A 36 -23.26 -0.10 14.03
CA THR A 36 -22.29 -0.73 14.92
C THR A 36 -22.88 -2.01 15.49
N PHE A 37 -22.05 -3.01 15.78
CA PHE A 37 -22.54 -4.26 16.39
C PHE A 37 -23.26 -4.06 17.74
N PRO A 38 -22.85 -3.10 18.60
CA PRO A 38 -23.67 -2.69 19.75
C PRO A 38 -25.08 -2.21 19.39
N GLU A 39 -25.26 -1.42 18.32
CA GLU A 39 -26.59 -1.00 17.85
C GLU A 39 -27.41 -2.17 17.33
N ILE A 40 -26.77 -3.14 16.65
CA ILE A 40 -27.42 -4.38 16.22
C ILE A 40 -27.92 -5.15 17.44
N ALA A 41 -27.07 -5.38 18.46
CA ALA A 41 -27.48 -6.04 19.70
C ALA A 41 -28.63 -5.29 20.39
N GLN A 42 -28.58 -3.96 20.42
CA GLN A 42 -29.65 -3.14 20.98
C GLN A 42 -30.97 -3.33 20.22
N ALA A 43 -30.96 -3.38 18.89
CA ALA A 43 -32.14 -3.63 18.07
C ALA A 43 -32.76 -5.04 18.29
N PHE A 44 -31.96 -6.02 18.70
CA PHE A 44 -32.44 -7.36 19.08
C PHE A 44 -32.94 -7.44 20.54
N SER A 45 -32.76 -6.40 21.35
CA SER A 45 -33.16 -6.34 22.76
C SER A 45 -34.63 -5.92 22.90
N VAL A 46 -35.55 -6.82 22.57
CA VAL A 46 -37.01 -6.57 22.51
C VAL A 46 -37.81 -7.50 23.42
N GLU A 47 -38.95 -7.01 23.94
CA GLU A 47 -39.89 -7.76 24.79
C GLU A 47 -39.23 -8.50 25.97
N GLY A 48 -38.42 -7.76 26.74
CA GLY A 48 -37.73 -8.31 27.90
C GLY A 48 -36.51 -9.19 27.58
N ARG A 49 -36.20 -9.43 26.30
CA ARG A 49 -34.90 -9.97 25.87
C ARG A 49 -33.85 -8.87 25.92
N ARG A 50 -32.71 -9.16 26.53
CA ARG A 50 -31.50 -8.32 26.53
C ARG A 50 -30.44 -9.03 25.71
N VAL A 51 -29.91 -8.35 24.69
CA VAL A 51 -28.78 -8.84 23.90
C VAL A 51 -27.62 -7.87 24.10
N GLU A 52 -26.51 -8.41 24.58
CA GLU A 52 -25.28 -7.64 24.74
C GLU A 52 -24.29 -7.96 23.62
N CYS A 53 -23.49 -6.96 23.25
CA CYS A 53 -22.42 -7.13 22.26
C CYS A 53 -21.12 -7.52 22.97
N ALA A 54 -20.50 -8.63 22.54
CA ALA A 54 -19.20 -9.04 23.02
C ALA A 54 -18.13 -7.98 22.73
N ALA A 55 -17.13 -7.87 23.60
CA ALA A 55 -16.09 -6.83 23.50
C ALA A 55 -15.37 -6.85 22.14
N SER A 56 -15.06 -8.03 21.61
CA SER A 56 -14.38 -8.23 20.32
C SER A 56 -15.16 -7.73 19.10
N LEU A 57 -16.46 -7.44 19.24
CA LEU A 57 -17.31 -6.94 18.15
C LEU A 57 -17.60 -5.43 18.27
N ARG A 58 -17.25 -4.78 19.39
CA ARG A 58 -17.69 -3.40 19.70
C ARG A 58 -17.24 -2.35 18.68
N GLN A 59 -16.12 -2.60 18.02
CA GLN A 59 -15.54 -1.67 17.05
C GLN A 59 -15.83 -2.06 15.60
N GLN A 60 -16.73 -3.02 15.38
CA GLN A 60 -17.15 -3.47 14.06
C GLN A 60 -18.45 -2.81 13.62
N VAL A 61 -18.62 -2.71 12.30
CA VAL A 61 -19.73 -2.04 11.64
C VAL A 61 -20.25 -2.94 10.52
N ALA A 62 -21.55 -2.89 10.25
CA ALA A 62 -22.18 -3.59 9.13
C ALA A 62 -23.19 -2.69 8.41
N LEU A 63 -23.27 -2.80 7.09
CA LEU A 63 -24.36 -2.25 6.30
C LEU A 63 -25.52 -3.23 6.38
N ILE A 64 -26.67 -2.75 6.85
CA ILE A 64 -27.86 -3.58 7.01
C ILE A 64 -29.05 -2.84 6.39
N HIS A 65 -29.83 -3.55 5.59
CA HIS A 65 -31.21 -3.24 5.29
C HIS A 65 -32.03 -4.51 5.46
N LEU A 66 -32.99 -4.49 6.37
CA LEU A 66 -33.82 -5.64 6.68
C LEU A 66 -35.25 -5.19 6.98
N LYS A 67 -36.21 -5.69 6.20
CA LYS A 67 -37.63 -5.45 6.44
C LYS A 67 -38.06 -6.08 7.77
N PRO A 68 -39.20 -5.66 8.37
CA PRO A 68 -39.71 -6.26 9.59
C PRO A 68 -39.86 -7.78 9.46
N ARG A 69 -39.15 -8.51 10.33
CA ARG A 69 -39.11 -9.98 10.34
C ARG A 69 -39.22 -10.51 11.77
N PRO A 70 -39.80 -11.71 11.98
CA PRO A 70 -39.77 -12.38 13.27
C PRO A 70 -38.34 -12.49 13.82
N TRP A 71 -38.17 -12.27 15.12
CA TRP A 71 -36.86 -12.24 15.79
C TRP A 71 -35.99 -13.44 15.45
N SER A 72 -36.54 -14.66 15.45
CA SER A 72 -35.84 -15.90 15.09
C SER A 72 -35.26 -15.88 13.67
N GLN A 73 -36.02 -15.33 12.72
CA GLN A 73 -35.65 -15.22 11.32
C GLN A 73 -34.58 -14.14 11.14
N ALA A 74 -34.79 -12.95 11.69
CA ALA A 74 -33.80 -11.86 11.67
C ALA A 74 -32.48 -12.31 12.31
N ARG A 75 -32.54 -13.02 13.45
CA ARG A 75 -31.37 -13.58 14.11
C ARG A 75 -30.61 -14.54 13.20
N LYS A 76 -31.32 -15.47 12.53
CA LYS A 76 -30.67 -16.43 11.61
C LYS A 76 -29.92 -15.70 10.49
N LEU A 77 -30.55 -14.71 9.88
CA LEU A 77 -29.93 -13.91 8.81
C LEU A 77 -28.71 -13.12 9.30
N ILE A 78 -28.79 -12.49 10.48
CA ILE A 78 -27.67 -11.74 11.08
C ILE A 78 -26.53 -12.68 11.49
N CYS A 79 -26.83 -13.82 12.11
CA CYS A 79 -25.81 -14.83 12.42
C CYS A 79 -25.07 -15.29 11.15
N SER A 80 -25.83 -15.57 10.10
CA SER A 80 -25.34 -16.09 8.82
C SER A 80 -24.56 -15.03 8.03
N GLY A 81 -25.01 -13.77 8.04
CA GLY A 81 -24.42 -12.68 7.28
C GLY A 81 -23.21 -12.03 7.94
N LEU A 82 -23.14 -12.05 9.28
CA LEU A 82 -22.07 -11.43 10.04
C LEU A 82 -21.19 -12.46 10.77
N ASP A 83 -21.30 -13.75 10.48
CA ASP A 83 -20.53 -14.83 11.12
C ASP A 83 -20.60 -14.81 12.68
N VAL A 84 -21.72 -14.33 13.24
CA VAL A 84 -21.95 -14.22 14.69
C VAL A 84 -22.91 -15.30 15.21
N ARG A 85 -22.90 -15.52 16.51
CA ARG A 85 -23.94 -16.28 17.20
C ARG A 85 -24.51 -15.49 18.37
N PHE A 86 -25.76 -15.77 18.69
CA PHE A 86 -26.42 -15.27 19.90
C PHE A 86 -26.37 -16.41 20.92
N ARG A 87 -25.44 -16.33 21.88
CA ARG A 87 -25.30 -17.33 22.94
C ARG A 87 -26.19 -16.94 24.12
N PRO A 88 -27.07 -17.83 24.61
CA PRO A 88 -27.85 -17.56 25.80
C PRO A 88 -26.95 -17.58 27.03
N VAL A 89 -27.10 -16.59 27.91
CA VAL A 89 -26.39 -16.47 29.20
C VAL A 89 -27.35 -16.46 30.39
N GLY A 90 -28.66 -16.33 30.12
CA GLY A 90 -29.74 -16.42 31.10
C GLY A 90 -31.08 -16.57 30.38
N LYS A 91 -32.19 -16.61 31.16
CA LYS A 91 -33.54 -16.85 30.62
C LYS A 91 -33.92 -15.90 29.48
N ASN A 92 -33.57 -14.62 29.62
CA ASN A 92 -33.84 -13.57 28.63
C ASN A 92 -32.58 -12.77 28.29
N HIS A 93 -31.39 -13.31 28.53
CA HIS A 93 -30.13 -12.61 28.32
C HIS A 93 -29.27 -13.38 27.32
N TRP A 94 -28.87 -12.69 26.27
CA TRP A 94 -28.05 -13.21 25.19
C TRP A 94 -26.80 -12.36 25.03
N VAL A 95 -25.73 -12.97 24.56
CA VAL A 95 -24.54 -12.26 24.11
C VAL A 95 -24.35 -12.57 22.63
N MET A 96 -24.28 -11.52 21.81
CA MET A 96 -23.86 -11.58 20.41
C MET A 96 -22.33 -11.63 20.38
N GLU A 97 -21.77 -12.72 19.91
CA GLU A 97 -20.33 -12.99 19.84
C GLU A 97 -19.97 -13.66 18.52
N ARG A 98 -18.68 -13.62 18.13
CA ARG A 98 -18.22 -14.30 16.91
C ARG A 98 -18.41 -15.82 17.04
N MET A 99 -18.77 -16.51 15.96
CA MET A 99 -18.82 -17.97 15.95
C MET A 99 -17.43 -18.55 16.26
N PRO A 100 -17.27 -19.46 17.25
CA PRO A 100 -15.97 -20.04 17.60
C PRO A 100 -15.31 -20.76 16.43
N GLU A 101 -16.11 -21.41 15.59
CA GLU A 101 -15.64 -22.13 14.40
C GLU A 101 -14.96 -21.18 13.42
N VAL A 102 -15.52 -19.98 13.23
CA VAL A 102 -14.95 -18.93 12.38
C VAL A 102 -13.62 -18.46 12.97
N THR A 103 -13.59 -18.10 14.26
CA THR A 103 -12.35 -17.67 14.93
C THR A 103 -11.23 -18.70 14.83
N GLN A 104 -11.54 -19.98 15.06
CA GLN A 104 -10.57 -21.09 14.94
C GLN A 104 -10.09 -21.28 13.50
N HIS A 105 -11.02 -21.25 12.55
CA HIS A 105 -10.72 -21.43 11.14
C HIS A 105 -9.82 -20.32 10.61
N GLU A 106 -10.17 -19.07 10.89
CA GLU A 106 -9.39 -17.89 10.53
C GLU A 106 -8.01 -17.89 11.17
N ALA A 107 -7.89 -18.29 12.45
CA ALA A 107 -6.58 -18.41 13.10
C ALA A 107 -5.67 -19.42 12.38
N ARG A 108 -6.20 -20.59 11.99
CA ARG A 108 -5.44 -21.57 11.21
C ARG A 108 -5.05 -21.04 9.84
N TRP A 109 -5.95 -20.31 9.16
CA TRP A 109 -5.65 -19.69 7.88
C TRP A 109 -4.58 -18.62 7.99
N ARG A 110 -4.67 -17.73 8.98
CA ARG A 110 -3.62 -16.73 9.23
C ARG A 110 -2.27 -17.39 9.44
N GLU A 111 -2.19 -18.46 10.23
CA GLU A 111 -0.93 -19.15 10.48
C GLU A 111 -0.36 -19.80 9.21
N ARG A 112 -1.20 -20.45 8.40
CA ARG A 112 -0.77 -21.03 7.10
C ARG A 112 -0.29 -19.94 6.14
N PHE A 113 -1.03 -18.84 6.08
CA PHE A 113 -0.70 -17.72 5.22
C PHE A 113 0.59 -17.02 5.65
N LYS A 114 0.75 -16.76 6.95
CA LYS A 114 1.96 -16.23 7.57
C LYS A 114 3.18 -17.08 7.20
N LYS A 115 3.07 -18.41 7.35
CA LYS A 115 4.13 -19.35 6.95
C LYS A 115 4.44 -19.29 5.46
N HIS A 116 3.41 -19.26 4.61
CA HIS A 116 3.59 -19.14 3.16
C HIS A 116 4.33 -17.86 2.78
N LEU A 117 3.89 -16.72 3.31
CA LEU A 117 4.52 -15.42 3.06
C LEU A 117 5.97 -15.38 3.52
N LEU A 118 6.27 -15.85 4.73
CA LEU A 118 7.65 -15.91 5.23
C LEU A 118 8.54 -16.74 4.29
N GLN A 119 8.07 -17.91 3.86
CA GLN A 119 8.79 -18.74 2.90
C GLN A 119 8.99 -18.05 1.55
N SER A 120 8.00 -17.28 1.09
CA SER A 120 8.11 -16.52 -0.15
C SER A 120 9.09 -15.34 -0.03
N VAL A 121 9.06 -14.61 1.08
CA VAL A 121 9.99 -13.51 1.36
C VAL A 121 11.43 -14.05 1.52
N GLN A 122 11.61 -15.17 2.22
CA GLN A 122 12.91 -15.85 2.32
C GLN A 122 13.43 -16.24 0.93
N LYS A 123 12.57 -16.84 0.09
CA LYS A 123 12.93 -17.18 -1.28
C LYS A 123 13.30 -15.96 -2.11
N GLU A 124 12.59 -14.83 -1.98
CA GLU A 124 13.00 -13.62 -2.68
C GLU A 124 14.32 -13.09 -2.14
N ILE A 125 14.52 -13.00 -0.82
CA ILE A 125 15.79 -12.52 -0.25
C ILE A 125 16.94 -13.42 -0.69
N GLU A 126 16.76 -14.74 -0.65
CA GLU A 126 17.73 -15.70 -1.21
C GLU A 126 17.93 -15.49 -2.71
N PHE A 127 16.88 -15.25 -3.47
CA PHE A 127 16.94 -15.01 -4.90
C PHE A 127 17.64 -13.70 -5.25
N GLN A 128 17.47 -12.64 -4.46
CA GLN A 128 18.11 -11.34 -4.64
C GLN A 128 19.57 -11.40 -4.15
N THR A 129 19.85 -12.15 -3.09
CA THR A 129 21.22 -12.48 -2.68
C THR A 129 21.91 -13.32 -3.76
N ARG A 130 21.20 -14.29 -4.36
CA ARG A 130 21.65 -15.05 -5.55
C ARG A 130 21.56 -14.23 -6.83
N TYR A 131 20.92 -13.06 -6.86
CA TYR A 131 20.96 -12.15 -8.01
C TYR A 131 22.38 -11.62 -8.14
N GLU A 132 23.03 -11.31 -7.00
CA GLU A 132 24.49 -11.15 -6.98
C GLU A 132 25.19 -12.41 -7.46
N GLY A 133 24.66 -13.59 -7.15
CA GLY A 133 25.05 -14.86 -7.74
C GLY A 133 25.03 -14.87 -9.28
N GLY A 134 24.04 -14.25 -9.95
CA GLY A 134 24.04 -14.09 -11.41
C GLY A 134 25.23 -13.27 -11.93
N ARG A 135 25.63 -12.24 -11.18
CA ARG A 135 26.87 -11.49 -11.43
C ARG A 135 28.11 -12.33 -11.08
N ALA A 136 28.05 -13.14 -10.02
CA ALA A 136 29.10 -14.08 -9.64
C ALA A 136 29.30 -15.18 -10.70
N LEU A 137 28.24 -15.65 -11.34
CA LEU A 137 28.30 -16.57 -12.49
C LEU A 137 29.12 -15.94 -13.61
N VAL A 138 28.81 -14.68 -13.97
CA VAL A 138 29.60 -13.93 -14.98
C VAL A 138 31.08 -13.78 -14.59
N ARG A 139 31.40 -13.67 -13.29
CA ARG A 139 32.80 -13.63 -12.82
C ARG A 139 33.54 -14.96 -13.04
N THR A 140 32.83 -16.09 -13.12
CA THR A 140 33.43 -17.41 -13.43
C THR A 140 33.72 -17.63 -14.91
N LEU A 141 33.18 -16.78 -15.78
CA LEU A 141 33.42 -16.87 -17.23
C LEU A 141 34.81 -16.34 -17.59
N THR A 142 35.35 -16.81 -18.72
CA THR A 142 36.56 -16.19 -19.29
C THR A 142 36.23 -14.81 -19.87
N PRO A 143 37.24 -13.92 -20.07
CA PRO A 143 37.02 -12.65 -20.77
C PRO A 143 36.35 -12.82 -22.14
N GLU A 144 36.74 -13.84 -22.91
CA GLU A 144 36.20 -14.12 -24.24
C GLU A 144 34.72 -14.51 -24.17
N GLN A 145 34.34 -15.35 -23.20
CA GLN A 145 32.95 -15.73 -22.97
C GLN A 145 32.09 -14.55 -22.51
N ARG A 146 32.65 -13.63 -21.72
CA ARG A 146 31.96 -12.38 -21.35
C ARG A 146 31.72 -11.50 -22.56
N GLN A 147 32.74 -11.29 -23.40
CA GLN A 147 32.60 -10.52 -24.63
C GLN A 147 31.56 -11.13 -25.58
N GLU A 148 31.55 -12.46 -25.70
CA GLU A 148 30.56 -13.20 -26.48
C GLU A 148 29.13 -12.98 -25.96
N LEU A 149 28.93 -13.01 -24.63
CA LEU A 149 27.65 -12.71 -23.99
C LEU A 149 27.20 -11.26 -24.19
N VAL A 150 28.12 -10.30 -24.07
CA VAL A 150 27.82 -8.87 -24.31
C VAL A 150 27.42 -8.66 -25.77
N ALA A 151 28.15 -9.24 -26.72
CA ALA A 151 27.81 -9.19 -28.13
C ALA A 151 26.46 -9.85 -28.45
N LEU A 152 26.13 -10.97 -27.79
CA LEU A 152 24.82 -11.60 -27.92
C LEU A 152 23.69 -10.69 -27.40
N ARG A 153 23.87 -10.07 -26.23
CA ARG A 153 22.87 -9.15 -25.65
C ARG A 153 22.52 -8.02 -26.62
N TRP A 154 23.54 -7.37 -27.19
CA TRP A 154 23.31 -6.26 -28.12
C TRP A 154 22.56 -6.69 -29.38
N ARG A 155 22.93 -7.84 -29.97
CA ARG A 155 22.19 -8.40 -31.12
C ARG A 155 20.74 -8.70 -30.77
N TYR A 156 20.48 -9.17 -29.56
CA TYR A 156 19.12 -9.41 -29.08
C TYR A 156 18.32 -8.11 -28.90
N GLU A 157 18.91 -7.08 -28.31
CA GLU A 157 18.26 -5.77 -28.13
C GLU A 157 17.96 -5.10 -29.49
N GLU A 158 18.92 -5.09 -30.42
CA GLU A 158 18.71 -4.57 -31.78
C GLU A 158 17.61 -5.36 -32.52
N TRP A 159 17.60 -6.69 -32.34
CA TRP A 159 16.54 -7.52 -32.89
C TRP A 159 15.18 -7.18 -32.25
N GLN A 160 15.11 -6.96 -30.94
CA GLN A 160 13.88 -6.66 -30.23
C GLN A 160 13.28 -5.32 -30.66
N GLU A 161 14.12 -4.29 -30.82
CA GLU A 161 13.73 -2.97 -31.34
C GLU A 161 13.12 -3.09 -32.75
N ARG A 162 13.77 -3.84 -33.65
CA ARG A 162 13.30 -4.03 -35.03
C ARG A 162 12.00 -4.82 -35.14
N ASN A 163 11.78 -5.78 -34.24
CA ASN A 163 10.67 -6.72 -34.37
C ASN A 163 9.44 -6.30 -33.55
N SER A 164 9.53 -5.28 -32.70
CA SER A 164 8.43 -4.69 -31.92
C SER A 164 7.55 -5.71 -31.16
N GLU A 165 8.09 -6.88 -30.84
CA GLU A 165 7.33 -7.95 -30.20
C GLU A 165 7.12 -7.64 -28.73
N ARG A 166 5.89 -7.25 -28.36
CA ARG A 166 5.54 -6.90 -26.98
C ARG A 166 5.55 -8.07 -25.99
N LYS A 167 5.62 -9.33 -26.47
CA LYS A 167 5.55 -10.53 -25.62
C LYS A 167 6.95 -11.17 -25.47
N PRO A 168 7.55 -11.18 -24.25
CA PRO A 168 8.92 -11.66 -24.00
C PRO A 168 9.21 -13.08 -24.50
N ARG A 169 8.24 -13.99 -24.41
CA ARG A 169 8.39 -15.38 -24.87
C ARG A 169 8.54 -15.48 -26.40
N ALA A 170 7.65 -14.82 -27.14
CA ALA A 170 7.67 -14.83 -28.60
C ALA A 170 8.98 -14.22 -29.13
N SER A 171 9.43 -13.16 -28.45
CA SER A 171 10.73 -12.54 -28.71
C SER A 171 11.87 -13.55 -28.58
N LEU A 172 11.95 -14.34 -27.50
CA LEU A 172 12.99 -15.35 -27.34
C LEU A 172 12.91 -16.54 -28.31
N GLU A 173 11.70 -16.95 -28.68
CA GLU A 173 11.51 -18.07 -29.63
C GLU A 173 12.08 -17.72 -31.01
N LYS A 174 11.95 -16.45 -31.41
CA LYS A 174 12.42 -15.93 -32.70
C LYS A 174 13.79 -15.25 -32.63
N ALA A 175 14.28 -14.97 -31.43
CA ALA A 175 15.53 -14.29 -31.23
C ALA A 175 16.74 -15.05 -31.81
N PRO A 176 17.71 -14.31 -32.35
CA PRO A 176 19.05 -14.80 -32.70
C PRO A 176 19.85 -15.09 -31.42
N ALA A 177 19.45 -16.14 -30.69
CA ALA A 177 20.17 -16.68 -29.53
C ALA A 177 20.22 -18.21 -29.58
N SER A 178 20.70 -18.77 -30.68
CA SER A 178 20.85 -20.21 -30.92
C SER A 178 22.26 -20.71 -30.55
N VAL A 179 22.41 -22.04 -30.50
CA VAL A 179 23.71 -22.71 -30.30
C VAL A 179 24.74 -22.34 -31.38
N PHE A 180 24.32 -21.74 -32.50
CA PHE A 180 25.19 -21.31 -33.58
C PHE A 180 25.72 -19.88 -33.39
N GLU A 181 25.20 -19.15 -32.41
CA GLU A 181 25.52 -17.72 -32.21
C GLU A 181 26.41 -17.47 -30.99
N VAL A 182 26.65 -18.52 -30.21
CA VAL A 182 27.61 -18.56 -29.11
C VAL A 182 28.40 -19.86 -29.15
N SER A 183 29.56 -19.89 -28.52
CA SER A 183 30.39 -21.07 -28.37
C SER A 183 29.64 -22.20 -27.65
N GLU A 184 29.96 -23.44 -28.00
CA GLU A 184 29.38 -24.62 -27.35
C GLU A 184 29.65 -24.61 -25.83
N ALA A 185 30.83 -24.12 -25.45
CA ALA A 185 31.20 -23.93 -24.04
C ALA A 185 30.26 -22.97 -23.31
N LEU A 186 29.96 -21.81 -23.91
CA LEU A 186 29.06 -20.82 -23.32
C LEU A 186 27.60 -21.30 -23.32
N TRP A 187 27.17 -21.99 -24.38
CA TRP A 187 25.84 -22.62 -24.42
C TRP A 187 25.67 -23.66 -23.30
N SER A 188 26.66 -24.54 -23.13
CA SER A 188 26.67 -25.55 -22.07
C SER A 188 26.68 -24.92 -20.68
N TYR A 189 27.46 -23.86 -20.49
CA TYR A 189 27.50 -23.09 -19.25
C TYR A 189 26.15 -22.42 -18.93
N ALA A 190 25.53 -21.74 -19.91
CA ALA A 190 24.23 -21.11 -19.70
C ALA A 190 23.15 -22.14 -19.34
N ARG A 191 23.22 -23.32 -19.96
CA ARG A 191 22.34 -24.46 -19.63
C ARG A 191 22.56 -24.96 -18.21
N SER A 192 23.81 -25.06 -17.74
CA SER A 192 24.10 -25.48 -16.36
C SER A 192 23.69 -24.41 -15.33
N CYS A 193 23.65 -23.14 -15.73
CA CYS A 193 23.19 -22.02 -14.92
C CYS A 193 21.66 -21.89 -14.88
N TYR A 194 20.92 -22.56 -15.77
CA TYR A 194 19.45 -22.46 -15.82
C TYR A 194 18.79 -22.72 -14.46
N PRO A 195 19.12 -23.77 -13.68
CA PRO A 195 18.48 -23.99 -12.38
C PRO A 195 18.67 -22.82 -11.40
N ILE A 196 19.77 -22.08 -11.52
CA ILE A 196 20.08 -20.90 -10.70
C ILE A 196 19.28 -19.68 -11.20
N LEU A 197 19.03 -19.59 -12.51
CA LEU A 197 18.34 -18.47 -13.15
C LEU A 197 16.85 -18.72 -13.44
N ALA A 198 16.33 -19.92 -13.12
CA ALA A 198 15.01 -20.39 -13.56
C ALA A 198 13.87 -19.45 -13.15
N ASP A 199 13.92 -18.92 -11.93
CA ASP A 199 12.88 -18.01 -11.44
C ASP A 199 12.88 -16.66 -12.19
N LYS A 200 14.05 -16.14 -12.60
CA LYS A 200 14.13 -14.95 -13.48
C LYS A 200 13.59 -15.27 -14.85
N ILE A 201 14.01 -16.39 -15.41
CA ILE A 201 13.58 -16.81 -16.74
C ILE A 201 12.05 -16.95 -16.77
N LYS A 202 11.47 -17.51 -15.71
CA LYS A 202 10.03 -17.57 -15.54
C LYS A 202 9.38 -16.19 -15.39
N ARG A 203 9.91 -15.31 -14.54
CA ARG A 203 9.34 -13.99 -14.27
C ARG A 203 9.38 -13.06 -15.48
N TRP A 204 10.54 -12.95 -16.13
CA TRP A 204 10.79 -12.01 -17.22
C TRP A 204 10.31 -12.55 -18.57
N TYR A 205 10.48 -13.85 -18.82
CA TYR A 205 10.20 -14.43 -20.13
C TYR A 205 9.00 -15.39 -20.16
N ARG A 206 8.36 -15.66 -19.02
CA ARG A 206 7.23 -16.62 -18.90
C ARG A 206 7.60 -18.03 -19.39
N ILE A 207 8.86 -18.43 -19.18
CA ILE A 207 9.38 -19.75 -19.51
C ILE A 207 9.45 -20.59 -18.23
N SER A 208 8.81 -21.74 -18.23
CA SER A 208 8.75 -22.71 -17.14
C SER A 208 9.77 -23.84 -17.32
N ALA A 209 9.99 -24.62 -16.26
CA ALA A 209 10.80 -25.83 -16.30
C ALA A 209 10.28 -26.90 -17.30
N ARG A 210 9.01 -26.82 -17.72
CA ARG A 210 8.40 -27.74 -18.68
C ARG A 210 8.60 -27.31 -20.13
N ASP A 211 9.06 -26.09 -20.37
CA ASP A 211 9.32 -25.59 -21.72
C ASP A 211 10.58 -26.20 -22.32
N ASN A 212 10.76 -25.99 -23.62
CA ASN A 212 11.89 -26.53 -24.38
C ASN A 212 13.24 -26.09 -23.74
N PRO A 213 14.16 -27.03 -23.41
CA PRO A 213 15.48 -26.72 -22.86
C PRO A 213 16.30 -25.73 -23.68
N THR A 214 16.11 -25.70 -24.99
CA THR A 214 16.71 -24.70 -25.88
C THR A 214 16.23 -23.31 -25.49
N LEU A 215 14.92 -23.11 -25.35
CA LEU A 215 14.32 -21.81 -25.01
C LEU A 215 14.74 -21.33 -23.61
N GLN A 216 14.84 -22.27 -22.66
CA GLN A 216 15.41 -22.01 -21.33
C GLN A 216 16.86 -21.54 -21.40
N THR A 217 17.69 -22.19 -22.23
CA THR A 217 19.10 -21.83 -22.42
C THR A 217 19.24 -20.47 -23.10
N ARG A 218 18.38 -20.15 -24.08
CA ARG A 218 18.34 -18.80 -24.70
C ARG A 218 18.07 -17.72 -23.66
N ALA A 219 17.05 -17.93 -22.83
CA ALA A 219 16.70 -16.98 -21.78
C ALA A 219 17.85 -16.78 -20.78
N ALA A 220 18.54 -17.88 -20.41
CA ALA A 220 19.71 -17.82 -19.54
C ALA A 220 20.86 -17.02 -20.19
N LEU A 221 21.12 -17.21 -21.48
CA LEU A 221 22.14 -16.46 -22.22
C LEU A 221 21.85 -14.95 -22.24
N ILE A 222 20.62 -14.54 -22.53
CA ILE A 222 20.26 -13.11 -22.56
C ILE A 222 20.40 -12.47 -21.16
N LEU A 223 19.98 -13.20 -20.10
CA LEU A 223 20.16 -12.75 -18.72
C LEU A 223 21.64 -12.63 -18.34
N LEU A 224 22.46 -13.63 -18.67
CA LEU A 224 23.90 -13.61 -18.43
C LEU A 224 24.58 -12.48 -19.23
N GLY A 225 24.14 -12.20 -20.45
CA GLY A 225 24.61 -11.06 -21.24
C GLY A 225 24.30 -9.71 -20.60
N SER A 226 23.10 -9.57 -20.02
CA SER A 226 22.73 -8.39 -19.24
C SER A 226 23.65 -8.20 -18.03
N TYR A 227 23.97 -9.29 -17.31
CA TYR A 227 24.92 -9.25 -16.20
C TYR A 227 26.35 -8.96 -16.66
N ALA A 228 26.80 -9.55 -17.77
CA ALA A 228 28.14 -9.32 -18.32
C ALA A 228 28.35 -7.85 -18.69
N ALA A 229 27.40 -7.24 -19.39
CA ALA A 229 27.44 -5.82 -19.71
C ALA A 229 27.37 -4.92 -18.47
N SER A 230 26.65 -5.33 -17.42
CA SER A 230 26.69 -4.60 -16.13
C SER A 230 28.04 -4.75 -15.43
N GLN A 231 28.69 -5.92 -15.52
CA GLN A 231 29.95 -6.18 -14.84
C GLN A 231 31.13 -5.45 -15.48
N GLU A 232 31.19 -5.32 -16.81
CA GLU A 232 32.21 -4.51 -17.50
C GLU A 232 32.16 -3.05 -17.05
N ARG A 233 30.95 -2.51 -16.86
CA ARG A 233 30.74 -1.16 -16.32
C ARG A 233 31.12 -1.05 -14.85
N ARG A 234 30.77 -2.07 -14.06
CA ARG A 234 31.09 -2.13 -12.63
C ARG A 234 32.58 -2.24 -12.35
N GLN A 235 33.37 -2.85 -13.24
CA GLN A 235 34.83 -2.93 -13.10
C GLN A 235 35.47 -1.55 -12.98
N VAL A 236 34.92 -0.54 -13.67
CA VAL A 236 35.38 0.86 -13.54
C VAL A 236 35.24 1.35 -12.09
N TRP A 237 34.15 0.99 -11.41
CA TRP A 237 33.88 1.43 -10.03
C TRP A 237 34.55 0.54 -8.99
N GLU A 238 34.64 -0.76 -9.24
CA GLU A 238 35.40 -1.70 -8.40
C GLU A 238 36.89 -1.34 -8.39
N ALA A 239 37.39 -0.67 -9.45
CA ALA A 239 38.74 -0.12 -9.51
C ALA A 239 38.90 1.25 -8.81
N MET A 240 37.81 1.95 -8.51
CA MET A 240 37.83 3.24 -7.82
C MET A 240 37.80 3.06 -6.31
N SER A 241 38.62 3.82 -5.60
CA SER A 241 38.50 3.95 -4.15
C SER A 241 37.29 4.82 -3.79
N PRO A 242 36.80 4.79 -2.53
CA PRO A 242 35.73 5.67 -2.08
C PRO A 242 36.01 7.16 -2.34
N GLU A 243 37.26 7.61 -2.29
CA GLU A 243 37.65 8.98 -2.64
C GLU A 243 37.37 9.30 -4.10
N LEU A 244 37.74 8.37 -5.00
CA LEU A 244 37.54 8.55 -6.43
C LEU A 244 36.06 8.50 -6.80
N LEU A 245 35.25 7.68 -6.11
CA LEU A 245 33.80 7.66 -6.27
C LEU A 245 33.14 8.97 -5.82
N LEU A 246 33.59 9.53 -4.70
CA LEU A 246 33.15 10.85 -4.22
C LEU A 246 33.51 11.95 -5.21
N GLU A 247 34.76 11.97 -5.69
CA GLU A 247 35.21 12.94 -6.68
C GLU A 247 34.43 12.82 -8.00
N MET A 248 34.19 11.60 -8.49
CA MET A 248 33.38 11.35 -9.69
C MET A 248 31.95 11.85 -9.52
N TRP A 249 31.37 11.68 -8.32
CA TRP A 249 30.07 12.22 -8.00
C TRP A 249 30.07 13.76 -8.00
N GLU A 250 31.09 14.40 -7.40
CA GLU A 250 31.21 15.88 -7.40
C GLU A 250 31.34 16.44 -8.83
N VAL A 251 31.99 15.73 -9.74
CA VAL A 251 31.98 16.05 -11.17
C VAL A 251 30.56 15.94 -11.73
N GLY A 252 29.86 14.85 -11.46
CA GLY A 252 28.46 14.65 -11.85
C GLY A 252 27.50 15.74 -11.39
N ARG A 253 27.59 16.13 -10.12
CA ARG A 253 26.75 17.21 -9.58
C ARG A 253 26.98 18.53 -10.31
N ARG A 254 28.25 18.91 -10.54
CA ARG A 254 28.59 20.11 -11.32
C ARG A 254 28.05 20.04 -12.75
N LEU A 255 28.10 18.84 -13.36
CA LEU A 255 27.52 18.61 -14.68
C LEU A 255 26.00 18.78 -14.65
N TYR A 256 25.31 18.22 -13.65
CA TYR A 256 23.87 18.34 -13.50
C TYR A 256 23.42 19.80 -13.29
N GLU A 257 24.09 20.54 -12.40
CA GLU A 257 23.83 21.98 -12.18
C GLU A 257 23.99 22.78 -13.48
N TRP A 258 25.05 22.48 -14.24
CA TRP A 258 25.29 23.09 -15.52
C TRP A 258 24.22 22.70 -16.55
N GLN A 259 23.81 21.44 -16.62
CA GLN A 259 22.75 20.95 -17.52
C GLN A 259 21.40 21.61 -17.21
N GLU A 260 21.02 21.73 -15.93
CA GLU A 260 19.82 22.45 -15.52
C GLU A 260 19.83 23.90 -16.01
N GLN A 261 20.96 24.59 -15.81
CA GLN A 261 21.10 25.97 -16.27
C GLN A 261 21.05 26.05 -17.80
N TRP A 262 21.79 25.18 -18.49
CA TRP A 262 21.82 25.12 -19.95
C TRP A 262 20.42 24.85 -20.51
N TRP A 263 19.65 23.94 -19.91
CA TRP A 263 18.27 23.65 -20.30
C TRP A 263 17.39 24.89 -20.15
N ARG A 264 17.43 25.58 -19.01
CA ARG A 264 16.65 26.83 -18.82
C ARG A 264 16.99 27.91 -19.85
N GLU A 265 18.22 27.93 -20.34
CA GLU A 265 18.69 28.90 -21.34
C GLU A 265 18.40 28.46 -22.80
N ASN A 266 18.22 27.16 -23.05
CA ASN A 266 18.18 26.58 -24.41
C ASN A 266 16.98 25.66 -24.68
N GLU A 267 16.01 25.54 -23.77
CA GLU A 267 14.83 24.65 -23.87
C GLU A 267 14.10 24.79 -25.22
N ALA A 268 13.88 26.02 -25.68
CA ALA A 268 13.21 26.29 -26.95
C ALA A 268 13.96 25.69 -28.15
N ALA A 269 15.30 25.70 -28.14
CA ALA A 269 16.10 25.12 -29.21
C ALA A 269 16.05 23.59 -29.20
N TYR A 270 15.85 22.97 -28.03
CA TYR A 270 15.70 21.52 -27.89
C TYR A 270 14.32 21.04 -28.38
N GLU A 271 13.25 21.82 -28.16
CA GLU A 271 11.92 21.49 -28.65
C GLU A 271 11.83 21.51 -30.19
N ASP A 272 12.56 22.41 -30.84
CA ASP A 272 12.56 22.56 -32.30
C ASP A 272 13.36 21.45 -33.01
N ASP A 273 14.52 21.06 -32.45
CA ASP A 273 15.37 19.98 -32.97
C ASP A 273 16.10 19.29 -31.80
N PRO A 274 15.54 18.18 -31.27
CA PRO A 274 16.12 17.47 -30.12
C PRO A 274 17.54 16.95 -30.37
N GLU A 275 17.87 16.59 -31.62
CA GLU A 275 19.19 16.06 -31.96
C GLU A 275 20.23 17.18 -32.00
N ALA A 276 19.89 18.32 -32.62
CA ALA A 276 20.76 19.50 -32.63
C ALA A 276 20.91 20.10 -31.23
N GLY A 277 19.83 20.17 -30.44
CA GLY A 277 19.84 20.65 -29.06
C GLY A 277 20.76 19.81 -28.18
N TRP A 278 20.61 18.48 -28.22
CA TRP A 278 21.47 17.56 -27.48
C TRP A 278 22.95 17.65 -27.90
N LYS A 279 23.24 17.83 -29.20
CA LYS A 279 24.62 18.03 -29.66
C LYS A 279 25.20 19.35 -29.15
N ALA A 280 24.44 20.43 -29.19
CA ALA A 280 24.84 21.73 -28.67
C ALA A 280 25.12 21.68 -27.16
N GLU A 281 24.34 20.89 -26.42
CA GLU A 281 24.59 20.60 -25.00
C GLU A 281 25.95 19.94 -24.80
N LEU A 282 26.26 18.83 -25.49
CA LEU A 282 27.56 18.15 -25.37
C LEU A 282 28.74 19.04 -25.80
N GLU A 283 28.54 19.89 -26.81
CA GLU A 283 29.54 20.87 -27.24
C GLU A 283 29.85 21.87 -26.13
N ALA A 284 28.81 22.47 -25.56
CA ALA A 284 28.91 23.49 -24.53
C ALA A 284 29.31 22.93 -23.15
N MET A 285 29.18 21.62 -22.95
CA MET A 285 29.43 20.98 -21.67
C MET A 285 30.88 21.21 -21.20
N PRO A 286 31.11 21.79 -20.00
CA PRO A 286 32.43 22.16 -19.49
C PRO A 286 33.17 20.95 -18.89
N LEU A 287 33.23 19.87 -19.65
CA LEU A 287 33.83 18.61 -19.26
C LEU A 287 35.04 18.29 -20.11
N GLY A 288 36.23 18.31 -19.50
CA GLY A 288 37.48 17.93 -20.12
C GLY A 288 38.34 17.09 -19.18
N ARG A 289 39.54 16.69 -19.63
CA ARG A 289 40.51 16.00 -18.77
C ARG A 289 40.77 16.77 -17.46
N ASP A 290 40.88 18.09 -17.57
CA ASP A 290 41.19 18.98 -16.43
C ASP A 290 40.01 19.14 -15.45
N SER A 291 38.84 18.60 -15.78
CA SER A 291 37.69 18.54 -14.87
C SER A 291 37.85 17.49 -13.76
N PHE A 292 38.85 16.60 -13.89
CA PHE A 292 39.14 15.47 -13.01
C PHE A 292 40.53 15.59 -12.39
N SER A 293 40.74 15.05 -11.19
CA SER A 293 42.08 14.83 -10.64
C SER A 293 42.84 13.82 -11.49
N GLU A 294 44.17 13.89 -11.46
CA GLU A 294 45.03 12.93 -12.15
C GLU A 294 44.80 11.49 -11.64
N ALA A 295 44.40 11.31 -10.39
CA ALA A 295 44.09 9.99 -9.83
C ALA A 295 42.77 9.43 -10.38
N LEU A 296 41.72 10.26 -10.42
CA LEU A 296 40.42 9.89 -10.99
C LEU A 296 40.54 9.65 -12.49
N TRP A 297 41.26 10.51 -13.20
CA TRP A 297 41.49 10.34 -14.64
C TRP A 297 42.22 9.03 -14.93
N ARG A 298 43.29 8.69 -14.19
CA ARG A 298 43.99 7.39 -14.35
C ARG A 298 43.10 6.18 -14.06
N ALA A 299 42.11 6.33 -13.20
CA ALA A 299 41.14 5.27 -12.94
C ALA A 299 40.12 5.13 -14.09
N ILE A 300 39.73 6.22 -14.76
CA ILE A 300 38.72 6.22 -15.83
C ILE A 300 39.32 5.93 -17.22
N GLU A 301 40.46 6.54 -17.53
CA GLU A 301 41.09 6.55 -18.85
C GLU A 301 41.24 5.16 -19.48
N PRO A 302 41.67 4.10 -18.75
CA PRO A 302 41.79 2.75 -19.31
C PRO A 302 40.45 2.17 -19.80
N HIS A 303 39.32 2.67 -19.27
CA HIS A 303 37.98 2.18 -19.57
C HIS A 303 37.26 3.01 -20.64
N LEU A 304 37.71 4.23 -20.94
CA LEU A 304 37.09 5.11 -21.94
C LEU A 304 36.88 4.43 -23.30
N PRO A 305 37.84 3.67 -23.87
CA PRO A 305 37.61 2.99 -25.15
C PRO A 305 36.43 2.01 -25.11
N ALA A 306 36.26 1.30 -23.99
CA ALA A 306 35.15 0.36 -23.82
C ALA A 306 33.81 1.09 -23.65
N LEU A 307 33.80 2.23 -22.93
CA LEU A 307 32.61 3.07 -22.77
C LEU A 307 32.17 3.70 -24.11
N ILE A 308 33.12 4.19 -24.90
CA ILE A 308 32.84 4.77 -26.22
C ILE A 308 32.35 3.69 -27.19
N GLU A 309 32.92 2.50 -27.11
CA GLU A 309 32.45 1.36 -27.90
C GLU A 309 31.04 0.92 -27.50
N ASP A 310 30.68 1.02 -26.22
CA ASP A 310 29.32 0.80 -25.73
C ASP A 310 28.33 1.83 -26.29
N LEU A 311 28.71 3.11 -26.38
CA LEU A 311 27.92 4.16 -27.05
C LEU A 311 27.69 3.83 -28.54
N ARG A 312 28.74 3.41 -29.27
CA ARG A 312 28.63 2.96 -30.67
C ARG A 312 27.66 1.81 -30.83
N ARG A 313 27.71 0.82 -29.95
CA ARG A 313 26.84 -0.35 -30.00
C ARG A 313 25.38 0.00 -29.74
N ARG A 314 25.11 0.96 -28.85
CA ARG A 314 23.77 1.50 -28.60
C ARG A 314 23.24 2.39 -29.73
N LYS A 315 24.05 2.63 -30.77
CA LYS A 315 23.78 3.62 -31.83
C LYS A 315 23.44 4.98 -31.23
N ASP A 316 24.12 5.30 -30.13
CA ASP A 316 24.00 6.61 -29.52
C ASP A 316 24.50 7.64 -30.55
N PRO A 317 23.76 8.73 -30.82
CA PRO A 317 24.21 9.78 -31.74
C PRO A 317 25.62 10.30 -31.38
N ALA A 318 26.06 10.18 -30.11
CA ALA A 318 27.40 10.55 -29.65
C ALA A 318 28.51 9.79 -30.34
N SER A 319 28.20 8.59 -30.80
CA SER A 319 29.19 7.68 -31.36
C SER A 319 29.76 8.11 -32.70
N GLU A 320 29.06 9.01 -33.41
CA GLU A 320 29.50 9.61 -34.68
C GLU A 320 30.13 11.01 -34.49
N LEU A 321 30.14 11.51 -33.25
CA LEU A 321 30.69 12.81 -32.91
C LEU A 321 32.22 12.80 -32.83
N SER A 322 32.82 13.98 -32.59
CA SER A 322 34.26 14.10 -32.39
C SER A 322 34.75 13.24 -31.21
N PRO A 323 36.04 12.82 -31.18
CA PRO A 323 36.58 12.05 -30.06
C PRO A 323 36.38 12.72 -28.69
N GLU A 324 36.40 14.05 -28.64
CA GLU A 324 36.14 14.82 -27.43
C GLU A 324 34.67 14.68 -26.97
N MET A 325 33.70 14.79 -27.88
CA MET A 325 32.28 14.61 -27.56
C MET A 325 31.96 13.16 -27.17
N GLN A 326 32.60 12.18 -27.83
CA GLN A 326 32.49 10.76 -27.46
C GLN A 326 32.95 10.55 -26.02
N MET A 327 34.08 11.16 -25.64
CA MET A 327 34.58 11.14 -24.26
C MET A 327 33.61 11.81 -23.29
N LYS A 328 33.08 13.00 -23.62
CA LYS A 328 32.11 13.69 -22.76
C LYS A 328 30.85 12.85 -22.52
N SER A 329 30.28 12.30 -23.59
CA SER A 329 29.11 11.41 -23.51
C SER A 329 29.41 10.17 -22.66
N ALA A 330 30.57 9.53 -22.84
CA ALA A 330 30.98 8.37 -22.06
C ALA A 330 31.11 8.69 -20.55
N LEU A 331 31.56 9.89 -20.20
CA LEU A 331 31.69 10.35 -18.82
C LEU A 331 30.33 10.69 -18.19
N VAL A 332 29.41 11.28 -18.96
CA VAL A 332 28.01 11.51 -18.54
C VAL A 332 27.33 10.17 -18.24
N ASP A 333 27.48 9.20 -19.14
CA ASP A 333 26.95 7.84 -18.93
C ASP A 333 27.57 7.15 -17.73
N LEU A 334 28.89 7.25 -17.55
CA LEU A 334 29.57 6.72 -16.38
C LEU A 334 29.02 7.34 -15.09
N ASN A 335 28.75 8.64 -15.09
CA ASN A 335 28.17 9.34 -13.96
C ASN A 335 26.71 8.91 -13.69
N ARG A 336 25.88 8.82 -14.73
CA ARG A 336 24.50 8.32 -14.62
C ARG A 336 24.47 6.93 -13.99
N TRP A 337 25.40 6.06 -14.36
CA TRP A 337 25.46 4.73 -13.78
C TRP A 337 25.97 4.71 -12.33
N LEU A 338 26.78 5.70 -11.91
CA LEU A 338 27.17 5.86 -10.50
C LEU A 338 25.91 6.06 -9.61
N TYR A 339 24.92 6.80 -10.12
CA TYR A 339 23.62 6.93 -9.46
C TYR A 339 22.86 5.61 -9.39
N ASP A 340 22.84 4.82 -10.46
CA ASP A 340 22.19 3.49 -10.45
C ASP A 340 22.89 2.52 -9.48
N GLU A 341 24.23 2.55 -9.37
CA GLU A 341 24.99 1.67 -8.48
C GLU A 341 24.77 1.98 -7.00
N LYS A 342 24.60 3.27 -6.67
CA LYS A 342 24.26 3.71 -5.32
C LYS A 342 23.03 2.98 -4.79
N ASP A 343 22.02 2.78 -5.64
CA ASP A 343 20.79 2.06 -5.29
C ASP A 343 21.05 0.60 -4.99
N TYR A 344 21.85 -0.04 -5.84
CA TYR A 344 22.24 -1.43 -5.64
C TYR A 344 23.05 -1.62 -4.36
N ARG A 345 23.93 -0.69 -3.99
CA ARG A 345 24.71 -0.79 -2.74
C ARG A 345 23.83 -0.66 -1.50
N PHE A 346 22.87 0.25 -1.51
CA PHE A 346 21.89 0.32 -0.42
C PHE A 346 21.03 -0.94 -0.33
N GLN A 347 20.59 -1.47 -1.48
CA GLN A 347 19.86 -2.75 -1.52
C GLN A 347 20.68 -3.89 -0.92
N ASP A 348 21.96 -4.02 -1.29
CA ASP A 348 22.85 -5.07 -0.77
C ASP A 348 23.01 -4.96 0.77
N LEU A 349 23.30 -3.77 1.28
CA LEU A 349 23.36 -3.53 2.73
C LEU A 349 22.07 -3.98 3.43
N TYR A 350 20.93 -3.70 2.81
CA TYR A 350 19.63 -4.07 3.35
C TYR A 350 19.37 -5.59 3.30
N TYR A 351 19.70 -6.26 2.19
CA TYR A 351 19.57 -7.72 2.10
C TYR A 351 20.47 -8.43 3.12
N ARG A 352 21.67 -7.91 3.39
CA ARG A 352 22.56 -8.45 4.42
C ARG A 352 21.97 -8.36 5.83
N LEU A 353 21.26 -7.26 6.14
CA LEU A 353 20.54 -7.14 7.41
C LEU A 353 19.42 -8.17 7.55
N LEU A 354 18.72 -8.46 6.45
CA LEU A 354 17.62 -9.42 6.41
C LEU A 354 18.04 -10.88 6.16
N ALA A 355 19.29 -11.14 5.78
CA ALA A 355 19.78 -12.47 5.45
C ALA A 355 19.77 -13.44 6.66
N ASN A 356 19.72 -12.90 7.88
CA ASN A 356 19.56 -13.72 9.08
C ASN A 356 18.11 -14.20 9.21
N GLU A 357 17.88 -15.49 8.97
CA GLU A 357 16.56 -16.14 9.04
C GLU A 357 15.83 -15.87 10.36
N ARG A 358 16.53 -15.88 11.49
CA ARG A 358 15.93 -15.66 12.82
C ARG A 358 15.47 -14.21 12.96
N SER A 359 16.28 -13.25 12.55
CA SER A 359 15.94 -11.82 12.56
C SER A 359 14.78 -11.55 11.61
N LEU A 360 14.84 -12.07 10.39
CA LEU A 360 13.77 -11.94 9.40
C LEU A 360 12.46 -12.54 9.90
N SER A 361 12.49 -13.72 10.51
CA SER A 361 11.28 -14.36 11.04
C SER A 361 10.67 -13.57 12.19
N ALA A 362 11.50 -13.06 13.12
CA ALA A 362 11.02 -12.23 14.23
C ALA A 362 10.37 -10.94 13.71
N LEU A 363 11.06 -10.27 12.79
CA LEU A 363 10.62 -9.05 12.14
C LEU A 363 9.35 -9.27 11.32
N PHE A 364 9.30 -10.35 10.54
CA PHE A 364 8.13 -10.73 9.76
C PHE A 364 6.91 -11.00 10.67
N ASN A 365 7.10 -11.69 11.79
CA ASN A 365 6.03 -11.94 12.74
C ASN A 365 5.48 -10.63 13.31
N GLU A 366 6.38 -9.73 13.70
CA GLU A 366 6.02 -8.43 14.23
C GLU A 366 5.31 -7.57 13.16
N VAL A 367 5.79 -7.57 11.92
CA VAL A 367 5.17 -6.85 10.79
C VAL A 367 3.81 -7.44 10.43
N PHE A 368 3.65 -8.76 10.41
CA PHE A 368 2.37 -9.40 10.11
C PHE A 368 1.30 -9.09 11.16
N GLU A 369 1.71 -9.00 12.43
CA GLU A 369 0.82 -8.71 13.55
C GLU A 369 0.51 -7.20 13.69
N ASN A 370 1.51 -6.35 13.42
CA ASN A 370 1.40 -4.90 13.62
C ASN A 370 1.17 -4.10 12.32
N GLY A 371 1.21 -4.74 11.17
CA GLY A 371 1.19 -4.11 9.84
C GLY A 371 2.54 -3.56 9.39
N LYS A 372 3.38 -3.11 10.32
CA LYS A 372 4.67 -2.49 10.03
C LYS A 372 5.62 -2.57 11.22
N VAL A 373 6.91 -2.57 10.92
CA VAL A 373 7.98 -2.35 11.89
C VAL A 373 8.91 -1.25 11.38
N LEU A 374 9.38 -0.42 12.30
CA LEU A 374 10.32 0.68 12.06
C LEU A 374 11.53 0.49 12.95
N GLN A 375 12.73 0.56 12.37
CA GLN A 375 13.97 0.46 13.12
C GLN A 375 14.95 1.51 12.61
N ALA A 376 15.61 2.20 13.54
CA ALA A 376 16.70 3.11 13.25
C ALA A 376 18.02 2.42 13.60
N VAL A 377 18.94 2.38 12.65
CA VAL A 377 20.27 1.82 12.85
C VAL A 377 21.29 2.90 12.51
N PRO A 378 22.30 3.16 13.35
CA PRO A 378 23.38 4.08 13.01
C PRO A 378 24.00 3.68 11.68
N LEU A 379 24.17 4.65 10.77
CA LEU A 379 24.63 4.32 9.42
C LEU A 379 26.06 3.76 9.42
N GLY A 380 26.91 4.21 10.35
CA GLY A 380 28.23 3.63 10.58
C GLY A 380 28.24 2.19 11.11
N ALA A 381 27.11 1.65 11.59
CA ALA A 381 26.99 0.22 11.91
C ALA A 381 26.69 -0.64 10.67
N LEU A 382 26.21 -0.01 9.59
CA LEU A 382 25.92 -0.66 8.31
C LEU A 382 27.10 -0.56 7.34
N VAL A 383 27.88 0.52 7.47
CA VAL A 383 28.97 0.85 6.55
C VAL A 383 30.22 1.19 7.35
N GLU A 384 31.25 0.34 7.23
CA GLU A 384 32.52 0.49 7.97
C GLU A 384 33.34 1.71 7.51
N ASP A 385 33.18 2.15 6.25
CA ASP A 385 33.90 3.29 5.68
C ASP A 385 33.04 4.58 5.72
N PRO A 386 33.40 5.59 6.54
CA PRO A 386 32.68 6.86 6.60
C PRO A 386 32.61 7.61 5.25
N ARG A 387 33.54 7.34 4.33
CA ARG A 387 33.56 7.95 3.00
C ARG A 387 32.51 7.33 2.10
N LEU A 388 32.27 6.02 2.23
CA LEU A 388 31.16 5.36 1.56
C LEU A 388 29.82 5.87 2.11
N VAL A 389 29.72 6.11 3.42
CA VAL A 389 28.56 6.79 4.03
C VAL A 389 28.32 8.15 3.37
N ARG A 390 29.36 8.97 3.25
CA ARG A 390 29.26 10.28 2.59
C ARG A 390 28.80 10.16 1.13
N TRP A 391 29.29 9.19 0.38
CA TRP A 391 28.85 8.92 -1.00
C TRP A 391 27.41 8.42 -1.08
N LEU A 392 26.96 7.63 -0.11
CA LEU A 392 25.57 7.19 -0.03
C LEU A 392 24.60 8.35 0.30
N LEU A 393 25.08 9.40 0.97
CA LEU A 393 24.27 10.54 1.44
C LEU A 393 24.36 11.79 0.57
N CYS A 394 25.27 11.84 -0.40
CA CYS A 394 25.61 13.07 -1.12
C CYS A 394 24.47 13.77 -1.90
N ASP A 395 23.32 13.11 -2.13
CA ASP A 395 22.18 13.69 -2.88
C ASP A 395 21.21 14.52 -2.01
N CYS A 396 21.44 14.68 -0.71
CA CYS A 396 20.64 15.65 0.05
C CYS A 396 21.08 17.09 -0.32
N TYR A 397 20.16 18.05 -0.17
CA TYR A 397 20.28 19.45 -0.58
C TYR A 397 21.62 20.14 -0.24
N ASP A 398 22.05 21.09 -1.08
CA ASP A 398 23.30 21.88 -0.90
C ASP A 398 23.38 22.64 0.45
N GLU A 399 22.23 22.90 1.08
CA GLU A 399 22.10 23.59 2.36
C GLU A 399 22.64 22.78 3.55
N VAL A 400 22.94 21.50 3.34
CA VAL A 400 23.21 20.52 4.40
C VAL A 400 24.70 20.12 4.44
N LYS A 401 25.58 20.88 3.78
CA LYS A 401 27.02 20.56 3.60
C LYS A 401 27.79 20.33 4.91
N GLU A 402 27.47 21.07 5.97
CA GLU A 402 28.14 20.92 7.26
C GLU A 402 27.79 19.59 7.95
N ILE A 403 26.59 19.07 7.71
CA ILE A 403 26.07 17.84 8.32
C ILE A 403 26.67 16.57 7.66
N TYR A 404 27.07 16.64 6.39
CA TYR A 404 27.81 15.54 5.75
C TYR A 404 29.16 15.26 6.37
N ASN A 405 29.75 16.25 7.04
CA ASN A 405 31.04 16.09 7.70
C ASN A 405 30.92 15.37 9.06
N SER A 406 29.69 15.03 9.49
CA SER A 406 29.40 14.30 10.74
C SER A 406 28.62 13.00 10.45
N PRO A 407 29.22 12.01 9.74
CA PRO A 407 28.56 10.74 9.40
C PRO A 407 28.03 9.97 10.62
N GLU A 408 28.58 10.19 11.81
CA GLU A 408 28.11 9.66 13.09
C GLU A 408 26.73 10.16 13.52
N GLY A 409 26.28 11.30 12.98
CA GLY A 409 24.96 11.88 13.25
C GLY A 409 23.84 11.30 12.37
N TRP A 410 24.18 10.42 11.43
CA TRP A 410 23.22 9.80 10.51
C TRP A 410 22.77 8.43 10.99
N VAL A 411 21.45 8.23 10.96
CA VAL A 411 20.83 6.92 11.14
C VAL A 411 20.07 6.53 9.88
N CYS A 412 20.11 5.25 9.54
CA CYS A 412 19.21 4.66 8.56
C CYS A 412 17.95 4.21 9.28
N VAL A 413 16.83 4.89 9.03
CA VAL A 413 15.51 4.43 9.45
C VAL A 413 14.99 3.51 8.36
N TYR A 414 14.94 2.21 8.62
CA TYR A 414 14.23 1.30 7.73
C TYR A 414 12.89 0.90 8.31
N SER A 415 12.00 0.59 7.38
CA SER A 415 10.63 0.25 7.64
C SER A 415 10.26 -0.95 6.81
N ILE A 416 9.54 -1.87 7.42
CA ILE A 416 9.08 -3.09 6.77
C ILE A 416 7.60 -3.16 6.98
N HIS A 417 6.89 -3.41 5.89
CA HIS A 417 5.45 -3.27 5.82
C HIS A 417 4.85 -4.56 5.27
N TRP A 418 3.76 -4.96 5.90
CA TRP A 418 2.84 -5.94 5.36
C TRP A 418 1.58 -5.21 4.93
N SER A 419 1.45 -4.99 3.63
CA SER A 419 0.29 -4.35 3.04
C SER A 419 -0.81 -5.39 2.86
N LEU A 420 -1.87 -5.31 3.68
CA LEU A 420 -3.05 -6.14 3.49
C LEU A 420 -3.76 -5.89 2.15
N GLN A 421 -3.65 -4.67 1.63
CA GLN A 421 -4.26 -4.26 0.37
C GLN A 421 -3.54 -4.91 -0.82
N GLU A 422 -2.22 -4.77 -0.87
CA GLU A 422 -1.38 -5.28 -1.95
C GLU A 422 -1.03 -6.76 -1.76
N LEU A 423 -1.29 -7.30 -0.57
CA LEU A 423 -0.73 -8.58 -0.10
C LEU A 423 0.76 -8.67 -0.39
N ALA A 424 1.43 -7.56 -0.12
CA ALA A 424 2.83 -7.37 -0.41
C ALA A 424 3.61 -7.19 0.88
N PHE A 425 4.83 -7.71 0.87
CA PHE A 425 5.83 -7.42 1.86
C PHE A 425 6.85 -6.49 1.23
N SER A 426 6.93 -5.27 1.75
CA SER A 426 7.82 -4.23 1.24
C SER A 426 8.73 -3.73 2.35
N ALA A 427 9.87 -3.20 1.96
CA ALA A 427 10.68 -2.41 2.87
C ALA A 427 11.11 -1.11 2.22
N GLN A 428 11.34 -0.12 3.07
CA GLN A 428 11.80 1.20 2.69
C GLN A 428 12.89 1.57 3.67
N TYR A 429 13.82 2.40 3.23
CA TYR A 429 14.75 3.03 4.14
C TYR A 429 14.84 4.53 3.85
N VAL A 430 15.19 5.28 4.88
CA VAL A 430 15.39 6.72 4.84
C VAL A 430 16.59 7.05 5.72
N PRO A 431 17.67 7.60 5.16
CA PRO A 431 18.72 8.18 5.98
C PRO A 431 18.22 9.48 6.62
N VAL A 432 18.45 9.65 7.91
CA VAL A 432 17.99 10.80 8.70
C VAL A 432 19.13 11.33 9.55
N HIS A 433 19.29 12.65 9.57
CA HIS A 433 20.20 13.33 10.48
C HIS A 433 19.46 13.97 11.67
N ALA A 434 20.14 14.13 12.81
CA ALA A 434 19.60 14.70 14.04
C ALA A 434 18.93 16.07 13.91
N SER A 435 19.32 16.87 12.92
CA SER A 435 18.76 18.21 12.66
C SER A 435 17.45 18.19 11.84
N GLY A 436 16.95 17.01 11.44
CA GLY A 436 15.69 16.89 10.71
C GLY A 436 15.82 16.81 9.20
N HIS A 437 17.05 16.79 8.65
CA HIS A 437 17.24 16.61 7.20
C HIS A 437 17.12 15.13 6.82
N ALA A 438 16.38 14.87 5.74
CA ALA A 438 16.18 13.56 5.12
C ALA A 438 16.13 13.69 3.57
N GLU A 439 16.76 12.75 2.83
CA GLU A 439 16.47 12.21 1.47
C GLU A 439 17.73 11.55 0.84
N PRO A 440 17.67 10.58 -0.11
CA PRO A 440 16.55 10.13 -0.94
C PRO A 440 15.82 8.88 -0.40
N PHE A 441 14.50 8.89 -0.55
CA PHE A 441 13.59 7.80 -0.22
C PHE A 441 13.61 6.73 -1.32
N ARG A 442 13.69 5.44 -0.98
CA ARG A 442 13.55 4.36 -1.98
C ARG A 442 12.66 3.22 -1.50
N TRP A 443 11.71 2.85 -2.37
CA TRP A 443 10.84 1.69 -2.20
C TRP A 443 11.54 0.43 -2.68
N PHE A 444 11.52 -0.62 -1.86
CA PHE A 444 11.89 -1.97 -2.28
C PHE A 444 10.72 -2.91 -2.01
N PHE A 445 10.21 -3.51 -3.08
CA PHE A 445 9.22 -4.58 -2.98
C PHE A 445 9.96 -5.92 -2.88
N PHE A 446 9.86 -6.60 -1.74
CA PHE A 446 10.45 -7.93 -1.57
C PHE A 446 9.55 -8.98 -2.17
N TYR A 447 8.24 -8.83 -2.03
CA TYR A 447 7.35 -9.86 -2.51
C TYR A 447 5.97 -9.29 -2.78
N GLU A 448 5.47 -9.60 -3.97
CA GLU A 448 4.08 -9.42 -4.36
C GLU A 448 3.49 -10.80 -4.58
N LEU A 449 2.44 -11.13 -3.83
CA LEU A 449 1.74 -12.41 -4.00
C LEU A 449 1.07 -12.49 -5.38
N VAL A 450 0.64 -11.35 -5.92
CA VAL A 450 -0.01 -11.20 -7.22
C VAL A 450 0.93 -10.43 -8.14
N PRO A 451 1.57 -11.07 -9.13
CA PRO A 451 2.50 -10.38 -10.02
C PRO A 451 1.79 -9.27 -10.82
N GLU A 452 2.45 -8.13 -11.02
CA GLU A 452 1.97 -6.97 -11.82
C GLU A 452 1.30 -7.31 -13.18
N ASN A 453 1.67 -8.45 -13.78
CA ASN A 453 1.23 -8.88 -15.11
C ASN A 453 0.21 -10.03 -15.09
N SER A 454 -0.35 -10.39 -13.92
CA SER A 454 -1.30 -11.50 -13.79
C SER A 454 -2.75 -11.05 -13.94
N SER A 455 -3.07 -10.20 -14.93
CA SER A 455 -4.46 -9.82 -15.23
C SER A 455 -5.39 -11.02 -15.47
N GLU A 456 -4.82 -12.19 -15.72
CA GLU A 456 -5.53 -13.46 -15.92
C GLU A 456 -5.70 -14.30 -14.63
N VAL A 457 -4.92 -14.03 -13.57
CA VAL A 457 -4.95 -14.84 -12.35
C VAL A 457 -5.63 -14.08 -11.22
N ASP A 458 -6.65 -14.70 -10.66
CA ASP A 458 -7.37 -14.19 -9.52
C ASP A 458 -6.47 -14.21 -8.27
N GLY A 459 -6.08 -13.02 -7.80
CA GLY A 459 -5.21 -12.89 -6.62
C GLY A 459 -5.80 -13.51 -5.35
N THR A 460 -7.13 -13.52 -5.21
CA THR A 460 -7.79 -14.20 -4.09
C THR A 460 -7.64 -15.71 -4.22
N GLU A 461 -7.74 -16.27 -5.43
CA GLU A 461 -7.52 -17.70 -5.66
C GLU A 461 -6.10 -18.15 -5.25
N ILE A 462 -5.07 -17.34 -5.57
CA ILE A 462 -3.68 -17.60 -5.15
C ILE A 462 -3.56 -17.69 -3.62
N VAL A 463 -4.19 -16.76 -2.89
CA VAL A 463 -4.21 -16.78 -1.42
C VAL A 463 -4.81 -18.10 -0.92
N PHE A 464 -5.96 -18.49 -1.47
CA PHE A 464 -6.67 -19.69 -1.03
C PHE A 464 -5.95 -20.98 -1.44
N GLU A 465 -5.21 -20.99 -2.55
CA GLU A 465 -4.30 -22.07 -2.90
C GLU A 465 -3.18 -22.21 -1.85
N ALA A 466 -2.57 -21.10 -1.43
CA ALA A 466 -1.55 -21.08 -0.39
C ALA A 466 -2.06 -21.56 0.99
N LEU A 467 -3.35 -21.37 1.27
CA LEU A 467 -4.02 -21.87 2.48
C LEU A 467 -4.30 -23.39 2.46
N GLY A 468 -4.20 -24.02 1.28
CA GLY A 468 -4.39 -25.45 1.06
C GLY A 468 -5.76 -25.83 0.47
N LYS A 469 -5.91 -27.12 0.11
CA LYS A 469 -7.03 -27.64 -0.68
C LYS A 469 -8.43 -27.34 -0.14
N GLU A 470 -8.61 -27.39 1.19
CA GLU A 470 -9.89 -27.09 1.84
C GLU A 470 -10.31 -25.63 1.62
N ALA A 471 -9.36 -24.70 1.76
CA ALA A 471 -9.61 -23.29 1.56
C ALA A 471 -9.93 -23.01 0.09
N LEU A 472 -9.14 -23.57 -0.83
CA LEU A 472 -9.40 -23.45 -2.27
C LEU A 472 -10.78 -23.98 -2.67
N ALA A 473 -11.21 -25.12 -2.13
CA ALA A 473 -12.54 -25.66 -2.39
C ALA A 473 -13.66 -24.73 -1.88
N LEU A 474 -13.49 -24.14 -0.69
CA LEU A 474 -14.43 -23.16 -0.15
C LEU A 474 -14.48 -21.88 -1.00
N TYR A 475 -13.33 -21.39 -1.47
CA TYR A 475 -13.25 -20.26 -2.39
C TYR A 475 -14.04 -20.54 -3.68
N GLN A 476 -13.80 -21.69 -4.32
CA GLN A 476 -14.51 -22.09 -5.54
C GLN A 476 -16.03 -22.21 -5.32
N GLN A 477 -16.45 -22.79 -4.20
CA GLN A 477 -17.85 -22.87 -3.82
C GLN A 477 -18.48 -21.46 -3.68
N ARG A 478 -17.81 -20.55 -2.99
CA ARG A 478 -18.28 -19.18 -2.79
C ARG A 478 -18.32 -18.37 -4.08
N ARG A 479 -17.34 -18.57 -4.98
CA ARG A 479 -17.34 -17.97 -6.32
C ARG A 479 -18.55 -18.42 -7.14
N ALA A 480 -18.89 -19.71 -7.09
CA ALA A 480 -20.10 -20.22 -7.74
C ALA A 480 -21.39 -19.60 -7.18
N GLN A 481 -21.46 -19.39 -5.86
CA GLN A 481 -22.58 -18.68 -5.23
C GLN A 481 -22.67 -17.22 -5.70
N THR A 482 -21.56 -16.50 -5.73
CA THR A 482 -21.49 -15.13 -6.25
C THR A 482 -21.99 -15.07 -7.68
N GLN A 483 -21.50 -15.97 -8.55
CA GLN A 483 -21.93 -16.03 -9.95
C GLN A 483 -23.43 -16.27 -10.08
N SER A 484 -24.00 -17.17 -9.26
CA SER A 484 -25.44 -17.41 -9.21
C SER A 484 -26.23 -16.15 -8.82
N VAL A 485 -25.73 -15.34 -7.88
CA VAL A 485 -26.36 -14.05 -7.53
C VAL A 485 -26.27 -13.06 -8.68
N LEU A 486 -25.09 -12.92 -9.30
CA LEU A 486 -24.89 -12.00 -10.42
C LEU A 486 -25.77 -12.35 -11.63
N GLU A 487 -26.03 -13.64 -11.85
CA GLU A 487 -26.90 -14.12 -12.93
C GLU A 487 -28.40 -14.02 -12.62
N SER A 488 -28.77 -13.82 -11.35
CA SER A 488 -30.15 -13.71 -10.90
C SER A 488 -30.83 -12.42 -11.39
N PRO A 489 -32.18 -12.34 -11.35
CA PRO A 489 -32.90 -11.10 -11.68
C PRO A 489 -32.42 -9.89 -10.85
N LEU A 490 -32.11 -10.10 -9.56
CA LEU A 490 -31.58 -9.05 -8.70
C LEU A 490 -30.20 -8.58 -9.18
N GLY A 491 -29.31 -9.52 -9.53
CA GLY A 491 -27.95 -9.22 -9.99
C GLY A 491 -27.89 -8.42 -11.29
N LYS A 492 -28.86 -8.63 -12.18
CA LYS A 492 -28.98 -7.98 -13.50
C LYS A 492 -29.83 -6.72 -13.49
N GLN A 493 -30.49 -6.39 -12.38
CA GLN A 493 -31.33 -5.20 -12.27
C GLN A 493 -30.45 -3.94 -12.36
N LYS A 494 -30.58 -3.20 -13.47
CA LYS A 494 -29.96 -1.88 -13.64
C LYS A 494 -30.73 -0.83 -12.86
N VAL A 495 -29.98 0.06 -12.20
CA VAL A 495 -30.54 1.22 -11.51
C VAL A 495 -29.74 2.46 -11.87
N LYS A 496 -30.41 3.62 -11.86
CA LYS A 496 -29.75 4.91 -11.98
C LYS A 496 -28.92 5.17 -10.72
N LEU A 497 -27.63 5.33 -10.91
CA LEU A 497 -26.70 5.75 -9.88
C LEU A 497 -26.44 7.23 -10.11
N ASN A 498 -26.86 8.09 -9.19
CA ASN A 498 -26.48 9.50 -9.24
C ASN A 498 -24.95 9.58 -9.11
N PRO A 499 -24.21 10.01 -10.14
CA PRO A 499 -22.76 10.12 -10.04
C PRO A 499 -22.44 11.24 -9.06
N SER A 500 -21.69 10.94 -7.99
CA SER A 500 -21.07 12.02 -7.22
C SER A 500 -19.89 12.57 -8.02
N ARG A 501 -19.58 13.86 -7.83
CA ARG A 501 -18.49 14.56 -8.55
C ARG A 501 -17.08 14.00 -8.24
N ARG A 502 -16.92 12.99 -7.38
CA ARG A 502 -15.63 12.39 -7.01
C ARG A 502 -15.75 10.87 -6.96
N PHE A 503 -14.65 10.21 -7.32
CA PHE A 503 -14.45 8.77 -7.46
C PHE A 503 -15.05 7.98 -6.27
N PRO A 504 -16.27 7.43 -6.38
CA PRO A 504 -16.90 6.73 -5.27
C PRO A 504 -16.20 5.38 -5.07
N SER A 505 -16.06 4.93 -3.83
CA SER A 505 -15.62 3.57 -3.57
C SER A 505 -16.64 2.55 -4.12
N GLN A 506 -16.19 1.34 -4.45
CA GLN A 506 -17.09 0.27 -4.91
C GLN A 506 -18.17 -0.05 -3.85
N LEU A 507 -17.83 0.11 -2.56
CA LEU A 507 -18.78 0.02 -1.46
C LEU A 507 -19.89 1.07 -1.55
N HIS A 508 -19.55 2.31 -1.90
CA HIS A 508 -20.53 3.38 -2.07
C HIS A 508 -21.46 3.14 -3.26
N LEU A 509 -20.90 2.63 -4.36
CA LEU A 509 -21.71 2.21 -5.52
C LEU A 509 -22.67 1.09 -5.15
N PHE A 510 -22.21 0.12 -4.35
CA PHE A 510 -23.04 -0.97 -3.84
C PHE A 510 -24.15 -0.47 -2.91
N MET A 511 -23.85 0.47 -2.00
CA MET A 511 -24.86 1.11 -1.15
C MET A 511 -25.91 1.86 -1.96
N ARG A 512 -25.51 2.65 -2.96
CA ARG A 512 -26.43 3.35 -3.86
C ARG A 512 -27.29 2.38 -4.65
N TRP A 513 -26.71 1.26 -5.10
CA TRP A 513 -27.46 0.20 -5.76
C TRP A 513 -28.50 -0.43 -4.81
N ALA A 514 -28.12 -0.76 -3.58
CA ALA A 514 -29.04 -1.31 -2.57
C ALA A 514 -30.16 -0.31 -2.24
N GLN A 515 -29.84 0.98 -2.16
CA GLN A 515 -30.80 2.05 -1.96
C GLN A 515 -31.79 2.18 -3.13
N ALA A 516 -31.30 2.20 -4.36
CA ALA A 516 -32.15 2.34 -5.55
C ALA A 516 -33.03 1.11 -5.78
N THR A 517 -32.56 -0.09 -5.42
CA THR A 517 -33.33 -1.33 -5.55
C THR A 517 -34.22 -1.65 -4.35
N GLN A 518 -34.00 -0.98 -3.20
CA GLN A 518 -34.60 -1.35 -1.90
C GLN A 518 -34.33 -2.82 -1.53
N ALA A 519 -33.20 -3.37 -2.00
CA ALA A 519 -32.82 -4.75 -1.73
C ALA A 519 -32.41 -4.92 -0.26
N GLU A 520 -32.98 -5.91 0.42
CA GLU A 520 -32.53 -6.29 1.77
C GLU A 520 -31.09 -6.81 1.68
N VAL A 521 -30.20 -6.26 2.50
CA VAL A 521 -28.76 -6.52 2.44
C VAL A 521 -28.16 -6.65 3.84
N ILE A 522 -27.21 -7.56 4.00
CA ILE A 522 -26.37 -7.68 5.19
C ILE A 522 -24.92 -7.78 4.74
N MET A 523 -24.09 -6.88 5.22
CA MET A 523 -22.68 -6.82 4.84
C MET A 523 -21.81 -6.31 5.99
N GLU A 524 -20.83 -7.08 6.40
CA GLU A 524 -19.81 -6.63 7.36
C GLU A 524 -18.80 -5.69 6.68
N LEU A 525 -18.46 -4.58 7.33
CA LEU A 525 -17.41 -3.68 6.86
C LEU A 525 -16.02 -4.25 7.23
N THR A 526 -15.16 -4.48 6.23
CA THR A 526 -13.72 -4.76 6.43
C THR A 526 -12.86 -3.65 5.80
N PRO A 527 -12.60 -2.55 6.54
CA PRO A 527 -12.24 -1.25 5.98
C PRO A 527 -11.06 -1.26 5.01
N THR A 528 -9.98 -1.99 5.30
CA THR A 528 -8.77 -2.06 4.47
C THR A 528 -9.02 -2.40 3.01
N ARG A 529 -10.07 -3.16 2.68
CA ARG A 529 -10.33 -3.57 1.28
C ARG A 529 -11.45 -2.79 0.60
N TRP A 530 -12.45 -2.35 1.34
CA TRP A 530 -13.66 -1.75 0.75
C TRP A 530 -13.52 -0.25 0.43
N THR A 531 -12.52 0.43 0.98
CA THR A 531 -12.63 1.87 1.25
C THR A 531 -11.46 2.70 0.70
N ASN A 532 -10.69 2.18 -0.24
CA ASN A 532 -9.66 2.96 -0.90
C ASN A 532 -10.20 3.51 -2.24
N PRO A 533 -10.42 4.84 -2.34
CA PRO A 533 -11.06 5.48 -3.50
C PRO A 533 -10.11 5.67 -4.69
N ARG A 534 -8.80 5.41 -4.52
CA ARG A 534 -7.80 5.57 -5.60
C ARG A 534 -7.97 4.58 -6.77
N PHE A 535 -9.02 3.74 -6.75
CA PHE A 535 -9.13 2.57 -7.63
C PHE A 535 -10.17 2.70 -8.73
N LEU A 536 -10.87 3.84 -8.80
CA LEU A 536 -11.96 4.07 -9.74
C LEU A 536 -11.84 5.48 -10.37
N ASN A 537 -10.75 5.82 -11.08
CA ASN A 537 -10.79 6.92 -12.07
C ASN A 537 -11.66 6.59 -13.30
N ALA A 538 -12.14 5.35 -13.42
CA ALA A 538 -13.15 4.98 -14.39
C ALA A 538 -14.43 5.79 -14.14
N PRO A 539 -15.04 6.39 -15.18
CA PRO A 539 -16.28 7.13 -15.03
C PRO A 539 -17.35 6.20 -14.46
N VAL A 540 -17.98 6.64 -13.37
CA VAL A 540 -19.07 5.91 -12.74
C VAL A 540 -20.21 5.81 -13.75
N PRO A 541 -20.66 4.59 -14.09
CA PRO A 541 -21.80 4.44 -14.99
C PRO A 541 -23.03 5.09 -14.34
N THR A 542 -23.75 5.92 -15.11
CA THR A 542 -25.01 6.54 -14.67
C THR A 542 -26.09 5.51 -14.41
N GLU A 543 -25.99 4.35 -15.05
CA GLU A 543 -26.84 3.18 -14.81
C GLU A 543 -25.96 1.94 -14.71
N ALA A 544 -26.09 1.20 -13.62
CA ALA A 544 -25.41 -0.08 -13.46
C ALA A 544 -26.24 -1.10 -12.69
N SER A 545 -26.03 -2.35 -13.04
CA SER A 545 -26.46 -3.53 -12.29
C SER A 545 -25.40 -3.95 -11.27
N LEU A 546 -25.77 -4.81 -10.33
CA LEU A 546 -24.80 -5.39 -9.38
C LEU A 546 -23.71 -6.19 -10.12
N GLN A 547 -24.06 -6.85 -11.23
CA GLN A 547 -23.09 -7.54 -12.09
C GLN A 547 -22.07 -6.58 -12.71
N GLU A 548 -22.52 -5.46 -13.28
CA GLU A 548 -21.63 -4.45 -13.85
C GLU A 548 -20.75 -3.80 -12.77
N LEU A 549 -21.32 -3.49 -11.60
CA LEU A 549 -20.58 -2.95 -10.45
C LEU A 549 -19.53 -3.92 -9.90
N TYR A 550 -19.79 -5.22 -9.97
CA TYR A 550 -18.83 -6.26 -9.59
C TYR A 550 -17.69 -6.39 -10.61
N GLN A 551 -17.95 -6.15 -11.90
CA GLN A 551 -16.96 -6.33 -12.96
C GLN A 551 -16.06 -5.11 -13.20
N VAL A 552 -16.27 -3.99 -12.50
CA VAL A 552 -15.42 -2.80 -12.66
C VAL A 552 -13.98 -3.16 -12.28
N PRO A 553 -13.02 -3.10 -13.22
CA PRO A 553 -11.64 -3.43 -12.94
C PRO A 553 -11.02 -2.36 -12.04
N PRO A 554 -10.17 -2.74 -11.06
CA PRO A 554 -9.36 -1.76 -10.35
C PRO A 554 -8.35 -1.17 -11.31
N GLU A 555 -8.05 0.12 -11.16
CA GLU A 555 -7.07 0.79 -12.02
C GLU A 555 -5.63 0.42 -11.70
N HIS A 556 -5.35 0.19 -10.42
CA HIS A 556 -4.04 -0.19 -9.97
C HIS A 556 -3.87 -1.71 -10.04
N LYS A 557 -2.92 -2.14 -10.87
CA LYS A 557 -2.57 -3.57 -11.11
C LYS A 557 -2.03 -4.30 -9.88
N PHE A 558 -1.61 -3.56 -8.86
CA PHE A 558 -0.91 -4.06 -7.67
C PHE A 558 -1.82 -4.61 -6.58
N LEU A 559 -3.14 -4.64 -6.82
CA LEU A 559 -4.11 -4.89 -5.77
C LEU A 559 -5.00 -6.04 -6.16
N ILE A 560 -5.34 -6.86 -5.17
CA ILE A 560 -6.42 -7.84 -5.32
C ILE A 560 -7.69 -7.08 -5.67
N PRO A 561 -8.26 -7.29 -6.86
CA PRO A 561 -9.51 -6.64 -7.21
C PRO A 561 -10.56 -6.98 -6.17
N LEU A 562 -11.18 -5.97 -5.57
CA LEU A 562 -12.14 -6.16 -4.47
C LEU A 562 -13.26 -7.14 -4.86
N HIS A 563 -13.66 -7.15 -6.14
CA HIS A 563 -14.60 -8.12 -6.66
C HIS A 563 -14.14 -9.56 -6.47
N THR A 564 -12.86 -9.89 -6.63
CA THR A 564 -12.37 -11.26 -6.40
C THR A 564 -12.43 -11.69 -4.95
N ALA A 565 -12.33 -10.75 -4.01
CA ALA A 565 -12.46 -11.03 -2.58
C ALA A 565 -13.92 -10.98 -2.09
N MET A 566 -14.82 -10.36 -2.84
CA MET A 566 -16.24 -10.21 -2.49
C MET A 566 -17.02 -11.49 -2.80
N GLN A 567 -17.63 -12.06 -1.77
CA GLN A 567 -18.62 -13.11 -1.89
C GLN A 567 -20.02 -12.51 -1.81
N MET A 568 -20.92 -12.97 -2.68
CA MET A 568 -22.35 -12.70 -2.61
C MET A 568 -23.14 -13.99 -2.56
N ARG A 569 -24.20 -14.02 -1.73
CA ARG A 569 -25.19 -15.11 -1.74
C ARG A 569 -26.56 -14.58 -1.35
N LEU A 570 -27.60 -15.24 -1.83
CA LEU A 570 -28.98 -14.95 -1.44
C LEU A 570 -29.42 -15.94 -0.35
N GLU A 571 -29.91 -15.43 0.77
CA GLU A 571 -30.54 -16.23 1.82
C GLU A 571 -31.89 -15.61 2.17
N GLN A 572 -32.98 -16.34 1.90
CA GLN A 572 -34.36 -15.89 2.16
C GLN A 572 -34.70 -14.51 1.52
N GLY A 573 -34.16 -14.28 0.31
CA GLY A 573 -34.33 -13.03 -0.43
C GLY A 573 -33.43 -11.88 0.05
N VAL A 574 -32.62 -12.09 1.09
CA VAL A 574 -31.64 -11.10 1.57
C VAL A 574 -30.29 -11.35 0.91
N LEU A 575 -29.70 -10.30 0.35
CA LEU A 575 -28.36 -10.33 -0.19
C LEU A 575 -27.35 -10.29 0.95
N ILE A 576 -26.59 -11.36 1.12
CA ILE A 576 -25.48 -11.41 2.06
C ILE A 576 -24.20 -11.17 1.27
N VAL A 577 -23.47 -10.13 1.67
CA VAL A 577 -22.16 -9.78 1.10
C VAL A 577 -21.10 -9.95 2.18
N SER A 578 -20.06 -10.70 1.86
CA SER A 578 -18.94 -10.94 2.76
C SER A 578 -17.61 -10.83 2.02
N ASN A 579 -16.53 -10.62 2.77
CA ASN A 579 -15.18 -10.60 2.23
C ASN A 579 -14.49 -11.96 2.53
N MET A 580 -14.05 -12.66 1.50
CA MET A 580 -13.34 -13.94 1.62
C MET A 580 -11.98 -13.81 2.31
N LEU A 581 -11.38 -12.62 2.26
CA LEU A 581 -10.14 -12.26 2.95
C LEU A 581 -10.39 -11.61 4.32
N ALA A 582 -11.63 -11.62 4.83
CA ALA A 582 -11.98 -11.05 6.14
C ALA A 582 -11.15 -11.64 7.28
N PHE A 583 -10.62 -12.86 7.14
CA PHE A 583 -9.75 -13.47 8.14
C PHE A 583 -8.44 -12.69 8.38
N LEU A 584 -7.99 -11.92 7.40
CA LEU A 584 -6.85 -11.01 7.54
C LEU A 584 -7.27 -9.71 8.20
N ASP A 585 -8.42 -9.17 7.80
CA ASP A 585 -8.90 -7.87 8.26
C ASP A 585 -9.43 -7.93 9.70
N ARG A 586 -10.10 -9.03 10.09
CA ARG A 586 -10.63 -9.26 11.45
C ARG A 586 -9.57 -9.50 12.51
N ALA A 587 -8.32 -9.76 12.12
CA ALA A 587 -7.20 -9.79 13.07
C ALA A 587 -6.84 -8.40 13.59
N ILE A 588 -7.28 -7.36 12.90
CA ILE A 588 -7.03 -5.97 13.25
C ILE A 588 -8.27 -5.40 13.93
N GLU A 589 -8.06 -4.77 15.08
CA GLU A 589 -9.10 -4.05 15.78
C GLU A 589 -9.27 -2.64 15.21
N TYR A 590 -9.87 -2.49 14.04
CA TYR A 590 -10.17 -1.17 13.50
C TYR A 590 -11.15 -0.40 14.41
N PRO A 591 -10.97 0.91 14.63
CA PRO A 591 -11.92 1.71 15.41
C PRO A 591 -13.16 2.11 14.58
N ALA A 592 -13.72 1.20 13.77
CA ALA A 592 -14.75 1.54 12.78
C ALA A 592 -16.03 2.08 13.42
N ALA A 593 -16.43 1.55 14.59
CA ALA A 593 -17.57 2.09 15.33
C ALA A 593 -17.32 3.51 15.86
N SER A 594 -16.10 3.78 16.33
CA SER A 594 -15.71 5.12 16.79
C SER A 594 -15.65 6.12 15.63
N LEU A 595 -15.18 5.68 14.46
CA LEU A 595 -15.21 6.47 13.23
C LEU A 595 -16.63 6.77 12.75
N LEU A 596 -17.53 5.79 12.79
CA LEU A 596 -18.94 6.01 12.45
C LEU A 596 -19.61 7.02 13.40
N ARG A 597 -19.32 6.92 14.70
CA ARG A 597 -19.79 7.90 15.70
C ARG A 597 -19.21 9.30 15.44
N LEU A 598 -17.91 9.40 15.19
CA LEU A 598 -17.25 10.66 14.85
C LEU A 598 -17.92 11.29 13.61
N HIS A 599 -18.17 10.51 12.56
CA HIS A 599 -18.85 10.98 11.36
C HIS A 599 -20.27 11.50 11.67
N ARG A 600 -21.09 10.70 12.34
CA ARG A 600 -22.46 11.10 12.71
C ARG A 600 -22.51 12.36 13.59
N ASN A 601 -21.59 12.48 14.55
CA ASN A 601 -21.52 13.63 15.45
C ASN A 601 -20.95 14.88 14.78
N SER A 602 -20.08 14.72 13.79
CA SER A 602 -19.56 15.82 12.96
C SER A 602 -20.59 16.31 11.96
N ALA A 603 -21.53 15.44 11.57
CA ALA A 603 -22.67 15.76 10.72
C ALA A 603 -23.79 16.53 11.44
N VAL A 604 -23.51 17.26 12.53
CA VAL A 604 -24.47 18.19 13.14
C VAL A 604 -23.90 19.61 13.09
N PRO A 605 -24.51 20.56 12.35
CA PRO A 605 -23.97 21.91 12.18
C PRO A 605 -24.11 22.69 13.49
N ASN A 606 -23.03 22.71 14.28
CA ASN A 606 -22.91 23.55 15.48
C ASN A 606 -21.43 23.86 15.73
N GLU A 607 -21.10 25.13 15.93
CA GLU A 607 -19.73 25.67 16.02
C GLU A 607 -18.86 25.03 17.12
N ASN A 608 -19.46 24.38 18.14
CA ASN A 608 -18.74 23.75 19.25
C ASN A 608 -18.75 22.21 19.26
N LEU A 609 -19.61 21.56 18.48
CA LEU A 609 -19.78 20.10 18.46
C LEU A 609 -18.58 19.32 17.87
N PRO A 610 -17.83 19.83 16.87
CA PRO A 610 -16.69 19.11 16.30
C PRO A 610 -15.64 18.77 17.35
N CYS A 611 -15.11 19.74 18.11
CA CYS A 611 -14.02 19.46 19.06
C CYS A 611 -14.35 18.37 20.09
N ARG A 612 -15.60 18.34 20.60
CA ARG A 612 -16.00 17.32 21.58
C ARG A 612 -16.03 15.91 20.96
N ALA A 613 -16.61 15.78 19.76
CA ALA A 613 -16.67 14.49 19.07
C ALA A 613 -15.27 13.93 18.79
N TRP A 614 -14.33 14.80 18.43
CA TRP A 614 -12.92 14.44 18.22
C TRP A 614 -12.21 14.00 19.50
N ILE A 615 -12.46 14.70 20.62
CA ILE A 615 -11.94 14.30 21.94
C ILE A 615 -12.50 12.94 22.36
N GLU A 616 -13.81 12.74 22.21
CA GLU A 616 -14.48 11.46 22.51
C GLU A 616 -13.91 10.34 21.64
N PHE A 617 -13.74 10.58 20.33
CA PHE A 617 -13.06 9.67 19.42
C PHE A 617 -11.65 9.31 19.92
N CYS A 618 -10.80 10.30 20.23
CA CYS A 618 -9.46 10.01 20.73
C CYS A 618 -9.48 9.19 22.03
N ARG A 619 -10.46 9.40 22.90
CA ARG A 619 -10.60 8.62 24.16
C ARG A 619 -11.07 7.18 23.92
N GLU A 620 -11.86 6.94 22.88
CA GLU A 620 -12.38 5.61 22.53
C GLU A 620 -11.39 4.76 21.72
N VAL A 621 -10.48 5.41 21.00
CA VAL A 621 -9.50 4.75 20.14
C VAL A 621 -8.22 4.44 20.92
N SER A 622 -7.82 3.16 20.93
CA SER A 622 -6.54 2.77 21.54
C SER A 622 -5.35 3.11 20.63
N PRO A 623 -4.11 3.22 21.14
CA PRO A 623 -2.93 3.48 20.31
C PRO A 623 -2.74 2.43 19.20
N LEU A 624 -3.07 1.16 19.48
CA LEU A 624 -3.00 0.08 18.49
C LEU A 624 -4.01 0.29 17.36
N GLN A 625 -5.21 0.78 17.68
CA GLN A 625 -6.26 1.09 16.71
C GLN A 625 -5.94 2.35 15.90
N ALA A 626 -5.33 3.34 16.57
CA ALA A 626 -4.95 4.62 15.99
C ALA A 626 -3.94 4.48 14.86
N ARG A 627 -3.09 3.43 14.91
CA ARG A 627 -2.23 3.03 13.79
C ARG A 627 -3.09 2.95 12.54
N TRP A 628 -4.09 2.10 12.53
CA TRP A 628 -4.86 1.78 11.32
C TRP A 628 -5.73 2.91 10.77
N LEU A 629 -5.79 4.08 11.42
CA LEU A 629 -6.61 5.21 10.98
C LEU A 629 -6.28 5.65 9.56
N ASP A 630 -5.01 5.75 9.21
CA ASP A 630 -4.62 6.17 7.85
C ASP A 630 -4.89 5.05 6.82
N ALA A 631 -4.87 3.79 7.25
CA ALA A 631 -5.05 2.62 6.39
C ALA A 631 -6.53 2.37 6.08
N ILE A 632 -7.41 2.77 7.00
CA ILE A 632 -8.86 2.84 6.79
C ILE A 632 -9.12 4.06 5.90
N GLY A 633 -9.07 3.86 4.58
CA GLY A 633 -9.46 4.91 3.65
C GLY A 633 -10.86 5.44 4.02
N TRP A 634 -11.01 6.76 4.14
CA TRP A 634 -12.22 7.42 4.65
C TRP A 634 -13.46 7.23 3.75
N SER A 635 -13.26 6.68 2.55
CA SER A 635 -14.25 6.70 1.46
C SER A 635 -15.49 5.82 1.67
N TRP A 636 -15.61 5.12 2.81
CA TRP A 636 -16.85 4.43 3.16
C TRP A 636 -17.85 5.28 3.93
N LEU A 637 -17.40 6.38 4.53
CA LEU A 637 -18.25 7.35 5.25
C LEU A 637 -18.71 8.49 4.32
N GLU A 638 -18.89 8.20 3.03
CA GLU A 638 -19.22 9.12 1.93
C GLU A 638 -18.15 10.21 1.65
N ASP A 639 -18.30 10.91 0.52
CA ASP A 639 -17.45 12.01 0.01
C ASP A 639 -17.31 13.21 0.96
N SER A 640 -18.01 13.19 2.10
CA SER A 640 -18.07 14.32 3.01
C SER A 640 -16.76 14.49 3.77
N LEU A 641 -16.11 13.41 4.23
CA LEU A 641 -15.00 13.47 5.18
C LEU A 641 -13.63 13.27 4.54
N ALA A 642 -13.00 14.35 4.08
CA ALA A 642 -11.56 14.35 3.81
C ALA A 642 -10.81 14.65 5.12
N TYR A 643 -10.82 13.71 6.06
CA TYR A 643 -9.97 13.81 7.24
C TYR A 643 -8.55 13.35 6.87
N ALA A 644 -7.82 14.19 6.16
CA ALA A 644 -6.37 14.03 6.16
C ALA A 644 -5.92 14.03 7.63
N ARG A 645 -5.06 13.07 8.02
CA ARG A 645 -4.29 13.15 9.28
C ARG A 645 -5.07 12.91 10.58
N LEU A 646 -6.05 11.98 10.62
CA LEU A 646 -6.67 11.55 11.90
C LEU A 646 -5.64 10.99 12.88
N SER A 647 -4.66 10.24 12.38
CA SER A 647 -3.55 9.72 13.17
C SER A 647 -2.72 10.86 13.77
N ASP A 648 -2.46 11.94 13.01
CA ASP A 648 -1.74 13.13 13.51
C ASP A 648 -2.53 13.84 14.60
N PHE A 649 -3.85 14.02 14.41
CA PHE A 649 -4.69 14.60 15.45
C PHE A 649 -4.69 13.73 16.71
N TYR A 650 -4.80 12.40 16.56
CA TYR A 650 -4.71 11.47 17.68
C TYR A 650 -3.38 11.59 18.43
N ARG A 651 -2.27 11.65 17.69
CA ARG A 651 -0.90 11.84 18.21
C ARG A 651 -0.78 13.17 18.96
N LEU A 652 -1.26 14.25 18.37
CA LEU A 652 -1.25 15.57 19.00
C LEU A 652 -2.13 15.60 20.25
N TYR A 653 -3.31 15.00 20.20
CA TYR A 653 -4.23 14.96 21.33
C TYR A 653 -3.61 14.23 22.52
N HIS A 654 -3.26 12.96 22.37
CA HIS A 654 -2.75 12.17 23.50
C HIS A 654 -1.32 12.54 23.90
N GLY A 655 -0.52 13.01 22.94
CA GLY A 655 0.85 13.42 23.20
C GLY A 655 0.96 14.77 23.90
N VAL A 656 0.03 15.70 23.61
CA VAL A 656 0.21 17.12 23.94
C VAL A 656 -1.03 17.79 24.52
N LEU A 657 -2.22 17.52 23.98
CA LEU A 657 -3.44 18.26 24.32
C LEU A 657 -4.30 17.62 25.40
N ALA A 658 -4.07 16.35 25.75
CA ALA A 658 -4.84 15.66 26.76
C ALA A 658 -4.68 16.39 28.12
N GLY A 659 -5.80 16.85 28.69
CA GLY A 659 -5.81 17.71 29.88
C GLY A 659 -5.43 19.18 29.62
N ARG A 660 -5.23 19.58 28.36
CA ARG A 660 -4.98 20.94 27.88
C ARG A 660 -5.94 21.31 26.75
N GLU A 661 -7.18 20.79 26.79
CA GLU A 661 -8.14 20.89 25.69
C GLU A 661 -8.52 22.34 25.35
N HIS A 662 -8.28 23.30 26.26
CA HIS A 662 -8.45 24.73 26.00
C HIS A 662 -7.54 25.24 24.87
N LEU A 663 -6.34 24.66 24.68
CA LEU A 663 -5.39 25.07 23.63
C LEU A 663 -5.95 24.84 22.23
N LEU A 664 -6.87 23.89 22.04
CA LEU A 664 -7.56 23.69 20.77
C LEU A 664 -8.40 24.90 20.36
N LYS A 665 -8.91 25.64 21.34
CA LYS A 665 -9.79 26.80 21.11
C LYS A 665 -9.02 28.11 21.09
N THR A 666 -8.01 28.25 21.93
CA THR A 666 -7.29 29.52 22.11
C THR A 666 -5.99 29.61 21.33
N GLY A 667 -5.49 28.48 20.80
CA GLY A 667 -4.10 28.37 20.38
C GLY A 667 -3.14 28.52 21.56
N GLY A 668 -1.83 28.50 21.28
CA GLY A 668 -0.79 28.75 22.26
C GLY A 668 0.57 28.17 21.87
N VAL A 669 1.58 28.48 22.68
CA VAL A 669 2.94 27.94 22.51
C VAL A 669 3.13 26.77 23.46
N ILE A 670 3.54 25.63 22.92
CA ILE A 670 3.98 24.46 23.66
C ILE A 670 5.49 24.43 23.66
N ARG A 671 6.07 24.48 24.86
CA ARG A 671 7.51 24.40 25.03
C ARG A 671 7.88 23.04 25.64
N PHE A 672 8.59 22.20 24.87
CA PHE A 672 9.02 20.87 25.32
C PHE A 672 10.23 20.93 26.26
N ASP A 673 10.98 22.03 26.29
CA ASP A 673 12.03 22.30 27.30
C ASP A 673 11.52 22.17 28.74
N THR A 674 10.25 22.53 28.98
CA THR A 674 9.57 22.44 30.29
C THR A 674 9.09 21.02 30.65
N TRP A 675 9.16 20.07 29.74
CA TRP A 675 8.66 18.71 29.98
C TRP A 675 9.76 17.87 30.63
N THR A 676 9.35 16.96 31.52
CA THR A 676 10.30 16.00 32.09
C THR A 676 10.72 15.00 31.00
N PRO A 677 11.97 14.51 31.00
CA PRO A 677 12.41 13.51 30.02
C PRO A 677 11.49 12.28 29.92
N PRO A 678 10.96 11.72 31.03
CA PRO A 678 10.00 10.62 30.95
C PRO A 678 8.67 11.00 30.28
N ALA A 679 8.18 12.23 30.46
CA ALA A 679 6.97 12.68 29.80
C ALA A 679 7.19 12.80 28.29
N LEU A 680 8.30 13.41 27.88
CA LEU A 680 8.70 13.52 26.48
C LEU A 680 8.88 12.15 25.83
N GLN A 681 9.58 11.24 26.49
CA GLN A 681 9.79 9.88 25.99
C GLN A 681 8.47 9.12 25.81
N ARG A 682 7.50 9.28 26.73
CA ARG A 682 6.16 8.68 26.57
C ARG A 682 5.41 9.25 25.38
N THR A 683 5.50 10.56 25.16
CA THR A 683 4.88 11.22 24.01
C THR A 683 5.52 10.77 22.69
N ILE A 684 6.85 10.68 22.63
CA ILE A 684 7.57 10.17 21.46
C ILE A 684 7.21 8.70 21.21
N ALA A 685 7.21 7.85 22.25
CA ALA A 685 6.84 6.45 22.12
C ALA A 685 5.40 6.28 21.61
N LEU A 686 4.47 7.14 22.06
CA LEU A 686 3.12 7.17 21.53
C LEU A 686 3.11 7.57 20.05
N TRP A 687 3.81 8.63 19.66
CA TRP A 687 3.88 9.08 18.27
C TRP A 687 4.48 8.01 17.36
N GLN A 688 5.60 7.41 17.77
CA GLN A 688 6.22 6.26 17.10
C GLN A 688 5.22 5.10 16.96
N SER A 689 4.48 4.78 18.03
CA SER A 689 3.51 3.71 18.01
C SER A 689 2.40 3.94 16.98
N VAL A 690 1.94 5.17 16.76
CA VAL A 690 0.84 5.46 15.81
C VAL A 690 1.33 5.56 14.36
N THR A 691 2.59 5.91 14.14
CA THR A 691 3.24 6.08 12.80
C THR A 691 3.45 4.75 12.04
N GLN A 692 3.07 3.62 12.65
CA GLN A 692 3.30 2.28 12.13
C GLN A 692 2.28 1.81 11.06
N SER A 693 1.53 2.68 10.39
CA SER A 693 0.36 2.18 9.62
C SER A 693 0.32 2.43 8.13
N VAL A 694 0.83 3.55 7.63
CA VAL A 694 0.67 3.91 6.21
C VAL A 694 1.93 4.57 5.71
N SER A 695 2.85 3.73 5.22
CA SER A 695 4.16 4.13 4.69
C SER A 695 4.98 4.96 5.68
N VAL A 696 6.28 5.06 5.45
CA VAL A 696 7.04 6.15 6.04
C VAL A 696 6.90 7.31 5.06
N TYR A 697 6.34 8.42 5.51
CA TYR A 697 6.45 9.69 4.80
C TYR A 697 7.50 10.53 5.52
N GLN A 698 8.27 11.31 4.75
CA GLN A 698 9.41 12.19 5.12
C GLN A 698 9.24 13.01 6.40
N ASP A 699 8.00 13.20 6.81
CA ASP A 699 7.63 14.05 7.93
C ASP A 699 7.81 13.36 9.30
N ASN A 700 8.09 12.05 9.38
CA ASN A 700 8.00 11.29 10.64
C ASN A 700 9.21 10.42 11.02
N GLU A 701 10.23 10.31 10.17
CA GLU A 701 11.40 9.46 10.38
C GLU A 701 12.29 9.98 11.49
N ILE A 702 12.34 11.31 11.60
CA ILE A 702 13.06 11.98 12.68
C ILE A 702 12.56 11.54 14.06
N LEU A 703 11.29 11.10 14.19
CA LEU A 703 10.75 10.56 15.45
C LEU A 703 11.54 9.34 15.95
N PHE A 704 12.20 8.61 15.05
CA PHE A 704 12.96 7.40 15.34
C PHE A 704 14.46 7.67 15.55
N HIS A 705 14.90 8.91 15.35
CA HIS A 705 16.27 9.31 15.58
C HIS A 705 16.58 9.36 17.10
N PRO A 706 17.70 8.77 17.58
CA PRO A 706 18.03 8.77 19.01
C PRO A 706 18.17 10.16 19.65
N ALA A 707 18.62 11.15 18.87
CA ALA A 707 18.74 12.55 19.30
C ALA A 707 17.43 13.36 19.23
N PHE A 708 16.34 12.80 18.70
CA PHE A 708 15.06 13.50 18.56
C PHE A 708 14.49 14.07 19.86
N PRO A 709 14.55 13.38 21.02
CA PRO A 709 14.08 13.95 22.27
C PRO A 709 14.80 15.26 22.62
N GLU A 710 16.12 15.32 22.44
CA GLU A 710 16.89 16.52 22.75
C GLU A 710 16.61 17.64 21.74
N TRP A 711 16.54 17.28 20.45
CA TRP A 711 16.11 18.22 19.40
C TRP A 711 14.73 18.84 19.73
N LEU A 712 13.76 18.01 20.12
CA LEU A 712 12.40 18.45 20.43
C LEU A 712 12.36 19.42 21.62
N ARG A 713 13.24 19.24 22.62
CA ARG A 713 13.35 20.18 23.76
C ARG A 713 13.84 21.56 23.36
N GLN A 714 14.69 21.65 22.34
CA GLN A 714 15.29 22.91 21.89
C GLN A 714 14.35 23.73 21.00
N HIS A 715 13.26 23.12 20.52
CA HIS A 715 12.36 23.73 19.54
C HIS A 715 10.94 23.87 20.11
N PRO A 716 10.45 25.09 20.38
CA PRO A 716 9.07 25.29 20.78
C PRO A 716 8.13 25.06 19.59
N MET A 717 6.95 24.53 19.90
CA MET A 717 5.88 24.26 18.95
C MET A 717 4.75 25.26 19.15
N VAL A 718 4.43 26.01 18.10
CA VAL A 718 3.33 26.99 18.09
C VAL A 718 2.09 26.32 17.53
N LEU A 719 1.02 26.31 18.31
CA LEU A 719 -0.30 25.88 17.87
C LEU A 719 -1.19 27.08 17.61
N GLU A 720 -1.76 27.14 16.42
CA GLU A 720 -2.82 28.07 16.12
C GLU A 720 -4.18 27.53 16.60
N PRO A 721 -5.16 28.40 16.93
CA PRO A 721 -6.52 27.96 17.22
C PRO A 721 -7.08 27.12 16.07
N ILE A 722 -7.93 26.12 16.37
CA ILE A 722 -8.68 25.43 15.30
C ILE A 722 -9.58 26.46 14.62
N GLN A 723 -9.33 26.71 13.34
CA GLN A 723 -10.18 27.54 12.51
C GLN A 723 -11.24 26.67 11.86
N PHE A 724 -12.51 27.10 11.90
CA PHE A 724 -13.60 26.47 11.16
C PHE A 724 -14.07 27.43 10.06
N THR A 725 -14.14 26.94 8.82
CA THR A 725 -14.64 27.72 7.67
C THR A 725 -15.79 26.97 7.03
N HIS A 726 -16.96 27.61 6.87
CA HIS A 726 -18.10 27.05 6.13
C HIS A 726 -18.15 27.62 4.71
N ASN A 727 -17.92 26.78 3.71
CA ASN A 727 -18.25 27.09 2.33
C ASN A 727 -19.75 26.83 2.14
N LYS A 728 -20.53 27.91 2.03
CA LYS A 728 -21.99 27.86 1.86
C LYS A 728 -22.41 27.27 0.51
N GLU A 729 -21.65 27.50 -0.55
CA GLU A 729 -21.98 27.02 -1.90
C GLU A 729 -21.86 25.50 -2.01
N THR A 730 -20.82 24.95 -1.39
CA THR A 730 -20.60 23.49 -1.39
C THR A 730 -21.16 22.82 -0.16
N ASN A 731 -21.75 23.58 0.76
CA ASN A 731 -22.14 23.15 2.12
C ASN A 731 -21.02 22.37 2.84
N GLU A 732 -19.77 22.79 2.63
CA GLU A 732 -18.57 22.13 3.11
C GLU A 732 -17.97 22.92 4.26
N PHE A 733 -17.87 22.31 5.42
CA PHE A 733 -17.18 22.86 6.57
C PHE A 733 -15.76 22.32 6.58
N ARG A 734 -14.77 23.20 6.63
CA ARG A 734 -13.37 22.83 6.85
C ARG A 734 -12.96 23.23 8.24
N TRP A 735 -12.08 22.45 8.82
CA TRP A 735 -11.35 22.81 10.02
C TRP A 735 -9.86 22.73 9.73
N THR A 736 -9.06 23.58 10.37
CA THR A 736 -7.61 23.59 10.22
C THR A 736 -6.96 23.92 11.55
N LEU A 737 -6.01 23.08 11.94
CA LEU A 737 -5.11 23.24 13.06
C LEU A 737 -3.69 23.32 12.51
N LYS A 738 -3.06 24.49 12.62
CA LYS A 738 -1.68 24.68 12.18
C LYS A 738 -0.74 24.50 13.35
N CYS A 739 0.24 23.65 13.16
CA CYS A 739 1.32 23.40 14.09
C CYS A 739 2.64 23.77 13.41
N ARG A 740 3.43 24.66 14.02
CA ARG A 740 4.72 25.10 13.47
C ARG A 740 5.81 24.98 14.54
N PHE A 741 6.97 24.47 14.17
CA PHE A 741 8.15 24.59 15.02
C PHE A 741 8.77 25.97 14.79
N ALA A 742 9.10 26.70 15.87
CA ALA A 742 9.44 28.12 15.77
C ALA A 742 10.68 28.45 14.90
N ASN A 743 11.55 27.47 14.63
CA ASN A 743 12.79 27.66 13.87
C ASN A 743 12.81 26.87 12.55
N PHE A 744 11.69 26.30 12.11
CA PHE A 744 11.61 25.49 10.89
C PHE A 744 10.37 25.89 10.08
N ASP A 745 10.52 26.04 8.76
CA ASP A 745 9.39 26.28 7.84
C ASP A 745 8.49 25.04 7.65
N ALA A 746 8.68 24.00 8.47
CA ALA A 746 7.81 22.83 8.52
C ALA A 746 6.48 23.21 9.20
N GLU A 747 5.46 23.48 8.38
CA GLU A 747 4.06 23.61 8.82
C GLU A 747 3.39 22.23 8.81
N LEU A 748 3.13 21.68 10.00
CA LEU A 748 2.22 20.55 10.14
C LEU A 748 0.79 21.08 10.17
N GLY A 749 0.23 21.36 8.99
CA GLY A 749 -1.18 21.64 8.82
C GLY A 749 -2.01 20.38 9.01
N ILE A 750 -2.76 20.28 10.11
CA ILE A 750 -3.77 19.24 10.28
C ILE A 750 -5.10 19.87 9.88
N SER A 751 -5.61 19.51 8.70
CA SER A 751 -6.89 20.03 8.22
C SER A 751 -7.81 18.89 7.83
N GLY A 752 -9.10 19.09 8.02
CA GLY A 752 -10.12 18.21 7.46
C GLY A 752 -11.32 18.99 6.98
N SER A 753 -12.15 18.35 6.17
CA SER A 753 -13.43 18.92 5.74
C SER A 753 -14.56 17.91 5.89
N PHE A 754 -15.76 18.40 6.16
CA PHE A 754 -17.01 17.66 6.10
C PHE A 754 -18.03 18.39 5.24
N ARG A 755 -18.62 17.70 4.25
CA ARG A 755 -19.73 18.22 3.46
C ARG A 755 -21.06 17.68 3.97
N TYR A 756 -22.00 18.56 4.23
CA TYR A 756 -23.38 18.13 4.48
C TYR A 756 -24.04 17.75 3.16
N PRO A 757 -24.82 16.64 3.09
CA PRO A 757 -25.79 16.51 2.04
C PRO A 757 -26.62 17.80 2.07
N ALA A 758 -26.75 18.49 0.93
CA ALA A 758 -27.72 19.56 0.83
C ALA A 758 -29.03 18.97 1.35
N SER A 759 -29.68 19.62 2.32
CA SER A 759 -31.08 19.30 2.59
C SER A 759 -31.74 19.26 1.23
N PRO A 760 -32.42 18.14 0.86
CA PRO A 760 -33.16 18.12 -0.40
C PRO A 760 -33.97 19.41 -0.38
N GLU A 761 -33.70 20.31 -1.34
CA GLU A 761 -34.53 21.49 -1.48
C GLU A 761 -35.95 20.94 -1.49
N PRO A 762 -36.84 21.43 -0.61
CA PRO A 762 -38.21 20.94 -0.60
C PRO A 762 -38.64 20.99 -2.05
N GLU A 763 -38.94 19.82 -2.64
CA GLU A 763 -39.42 19.76 -4.02
C GLU A 763 -40.53 20.78 -4.04
N THR A 764 -40.28 21.91 -4.70
CA THR A 764 -41.32 22.90 -4.92
C THR A 764 -42.33 22.10 -5.69
N GLU A 765 -43.44 21.76 -5.04
CA GLU A 765 -44.60 21.16 -5.69
C GLU A 765 -44.83 22.03 -6.92
N GLU A 766 -44.44 21.53 -8.09
CA GLU A 766 -44.88 22.12 -9.34
C GLU A 766 -46.39 22.00 -9.25
N GLU A 767 -47.06 23.14 -9.00
CA GLU A 767 -48.52 23.19 -8.98
C GLU A 767 -49.03 22.57 -10.29
N PRO A 768 -49.99 21.63 -10.22
CA PRO A 768 -50.39 20.80 -11.35
C PRO A 768 -50.99 21.56 -12.54
#